data_AF-A0A522ACM6-F1
#
_entry.id   AF-A0A522ACM6-F1
#
_cell.length_a   1.000
_cell.length_b   1.000
_cell.length_c   1.000
_cell.angle_alpha   90.00
_cell.angle_beta   90.00
_cell.angle_gamma   90.00
#
_symmetry.space_group_name_H-M   'P 1'
#
loop_
_entity.id
_entity.type
_entity.pdbx_description
1 polymer ?
#
loop_
_entity_poly.entity_id
_entity_poly.type
_entity_poly.pdbx_seq_one_letter_code
_entity_poly.pdbx_strand_id
1 'polypeptide(L)'
;MNNVYGLPLNSFKWPGHGTPPPFPTASIGNLTDLSVEGSWYREFDQPVLSPSGYYFAQHYIDPLPGEPSFSTTNSTRSLFIASVGQPFSITAWAKQSLQNGYGGVFAYPEQYFDKAYKADAYGNATTNKAGILSEYGEFFATEPGSVVLTTKPDGLTATTGQCTVHAVKIQLDVNNDGNMDLSYAGPDNTSAESPFVFWVNNDYDFSSGSADVFGHEGDNRYRANYSDPGITCQRDLEDFARLWICGMPALPIGYQVTLSMNAISGNPAINLVSAVETNGGNLYLSNTNIAAAQVYDPYGVGPGQKYRTISSTNSLTLPSNLFTNAGNKYFLFEGAGTTGGKGELVLTVSRGTTVIAQTSAWLDLHDVKHFYERAVITNTVSGAISNMTSAVQIVEYAKASALGDDQDIIVFVHGFNVSVADWRNESDTVFKRLYQSGYRGKFATVEWPCERLDWSLLQTRAAVFNQSEIKAYKAGIGFAAYASQLQARLPNYRLHVLGHSQGNAVVSEAIKQGGVTFDTYILSQSALPASAYDVNAPTDSYLMAAESVPGFHTPEWQPMGYRGAYTNLPGQIVNFYNTNDPVLAVWMLDQAVAKPNGLAENQIHPGKFYDYDGTNGWWHNWILSSYLVTDPQESRAMISRSRTWPIGGTPPETGHGVISSGIDLNTRYGFKDSFPADHSAQWVRPIQSTRPYFQQVLISCGILPAP
;
A
#
# COMPACT_ATOMS: atom_id res chain seq x y z
N MET A 1 -20.45 73.51 -16.65
CA MET A 1 -20.92 72.26 -17.31
C MET A 1 -20.04 71.14 -16.83
N ASN A 2 -20.58 69.94 -16.64
CA ASN A 2 -19.81 68.76 -16.25
C ASN A 2 -19.92 67.69 -17.35
N ASN A 3 -18.95 66.77 -17.44
CA ASN A 3 -19.10 65.59 -18.30
C ASN A 3 -19.97 64.51 -17.63
N VAL A 4 -20.07 63.34 -18.28
CA VAL A 4 -20.84 62.19 -17.80
C VAL A 4 -20.38 61.63 -16.45
N TYR A 5 -19.15 61.96 -16.03
CA TYR A 5 -18.56 61.54 -14.75
C TYR A 5 -18.63 62.64 -13.67
N GLY A 6 -19.20 63.80 -14.00
CA GLY A 6 -19.28 64.94 -13.09
C GLY A 6 -18.04 65.83 -13.07
N LEU A 7 -17.06 65.58 -13.95
CA LEU A 7 -15.84 66.40 -14.02
C LEU A 7 -16.16 67.79 -14.60
N PRO A 8 -15.72 68.88 -13.96
CA PRO A 8 -15.93 70.25 -14.44
C PRO A 8 -15.30 70.50 -15.82
N LEU A 9 -15.99 71.26 -16.67
CA LEU A 9 -15.45 71.79 -17.93
C LEU A 9 -14.45 72.91 -17.60
N ASN A 10 -13.23 72.83 -18.12
CA ASN A 10 -12.22 73.87 -17.96
C ASN A 10 -12.30 74.88 -19.10
N SER A 11 -12.34 74.36 -20.32
CA SER A 11 -12.40 75.17 -21.53
C SER A 11 -13.08 74.43 -22.67
N PHE A 12 -13.45 75.14 -23.73
CA PHE A 12 -13.74 74.50 -25.01
C PHE A 12 -13.17 75.30 -26.18
N LYS A 13 -12.76 74.60 -27.23
CA LYS A 13 -12.40 75.17 -28.53
C LYS A 13 -13.53 74.93 -29.53
N TRP A 14 -13.83 75.95 -30.32
CA TRP A 14 -14.85 75.91 -31.37
C TRP A 14 -14.27 76.47 -32.67
N PRO A 15 -14.85 76.15 -33.84
CA PRO A 15 -14.40 76.71 -35.10
C PRO A 15 -14.81 78.19 -35.19
N GLY A 16 -13.84 79.08 -35.30
CA GLY A 16 -14.06 80.51 -35.48
C GLY A 16 -14.19 80.89 -36.96
N HIS A 17 -14.65 82.12 -37.21
CA HIS A 17 -14.72 82.69 -38.55
C HIS A 17 -13.30 82.94 -39.10
N GLY A 18 -12.87 82.18 -40.13
CA GLY A 18 -11.58 82.36 -40.83
C GLY A 18 -11.17 81.18 -41.73
N THR A 19 -10.21 81.39 -42.63
CA THR A 19 -9.64 80.36 -43.51
C THR A 19 -8.11 80.36 -43.42
N PRO A 20 -7.47 79.30 -42.88
CA PRO A 20 -8.10 78.13 -42.26
C PRO A 20 -8.84 78.48 -40.95
N PRO A 21 -9.84 77.70 -40.52
CA PRO A 21 -10.64 78.02 -39.34
C PRO A 21 -9.78 78.13 -38.08
N PRO A 22 -9.74 79.29 -37.39
CA PRO A 22 -9.09 79.38 -36.09
C PRO A 22 -9.88 78.57 -35.05
N PHE A 23 -9.21 78.02 -34.05
CA PHE A 23 -9.85 77.33 -32.91
C PHE A 23 -9.66 78.12 -31.60
N PRO A 24 -10.36 79.26 -31.43
CA PRO A 24 -10.32 80.03 -30.19
C PRO A 24 -10.73 79.18 -28.99
N THR A 25 -10.14 79.48 -27.83
CA THR A 25 -10.43 78.79 -26.56
C THR A 25 -11.33 79.65 -25.70
N ALA A 26 -12.43 79.09 -25.20
CA ALA A 26 -13.36 79.75 -24.28
C ALA A 26 -13.18 79.15 -22.90
N SER A 27 -12.97 80.02 -21.92
CA SER A 27 -13.05 79.68 -20.51
C SER A 27 -14.49 79.86 -19.99
N ILE A 28 -14.81 79.17 -18.90
CA ILE A 28 -16.10 79.35 -18.20
C ILE A 28 -16.30 80.84 -17.85
N GLY A 29 -17.50 81.35 -18.16
CA GLY A 29 -17.93 82.73 -17.85
C GLY A 29 -17.84 83.72 -19.01
N ASN A 30 -17.23 83.36 -20.13
CA ASN A 30 -17.16 84.21 -21.33
C ASN A 30 -18.36 83.97 -22.28
N LEU A 31 -18.95 85.05 -22.80
CA LEU A 31 -19.93 84.98 -23.89
C LEU A 31 -19.20 84.78 -25.22
N THR A 32 -19.62 83.78 -26.00
CA THR A 32 -19.01 83.44 -27.29
C THR A 32 -20.07 83.22 -28.35
N ASP A 33 -19.82 83.74 -29.56
CA ASP A 33 -20.67 83.54 -30.72
C ASP A 33 -20.52 82.12 -31.27
N LEU A 34 -21.62 81.35 -31.23
CA LEU A 34 -21.71 79.94 -31.65
C LEU A 34 -22.33 79.79 -33.04
N SER A 35 -22.35 80.86 -33.86
CA SER A 35 -22.96 80.88 -35.19
C SER A 35 -22.25 80.01 -36.25
N VAL A 36 -21.09 79.43 -35.94
CA VAL A 36 -20.30 78.61 -36.87
C VAL A 36 -20.48 77.13 -36.55
N GLU A 37 -21.01 76.37 -37.51
CA GLU A 37 -21.11 74.91 -37.42
C GLU A 37 -19.73 74.24 -37.59
N GLY A 38 -19.41 73.25 -36.74
CA GLY A 38 -18.23 72.40 -36.90
C GLY A 38 -17.86 71.66 -35.61
N SER A 39 -16.64 71.11 -35.54
CA SER A 39 -16.18 70.25 -34.43
C SER A 39 -15.75 71.03 -33.20
N TRP A 40 -16.16 70.57 -32.02
CA TRP A 40 -15.88 71.20 -30.73
C TRP A 40 -14.95 70.31 -29.92
N TYR A 41 -13.98 70.91 -29.25
CA TYR A 41 -13.06 70.21 -28.36
C TYR A 41 -13.25 70.73 -26.94
N ARG A 42 -13.67 69.86 -26.04
CA ARG A 42 -13.93 70.20 -24.65
C ARG A 42 -12.79 69.70 -23.79
N GLU A 43 -12.26 70.57 -22.96
CA GLU A 43 -11.29 70.23 -21.92
C GLU A 43 -12.01 70.16 -20.59
N PHE A 44 -11.92 69.03 -19.91
CA PHE A 44 -12.45 68.83 -18.57
C PHE A 44 -11.30 68.65 -17.58
N ASP A 45 -11.57 68.87 -16.30
CA ASP A 45 -10.63 68.52 -15.25
C ASP A 45 -10.17 67.07 -15.34
N GLN A 46 -8.89 66.83 -15.04
CA GLN A 46 -8.39 65.47 -14.93
C GLN A 46 -9.01 64.78 -13.71
N PRO A 47 -9.33 63.47 -13.81
CA PRO A 47 -9.88 62.74 -12.69
C PRO A 47 -8.87 62.64 -11.55
N VAL A 48 -9.29 63.01 -10.34
CA VAL A 48 -8.55 62.80 -9.10
C VAL A 48 -9.03 61.49 -8.48
N LEU A 49 -8.18 60.47 -8.53
CA LEU A 49 -8.50 59.12 -8.10
C LEU A 49 -7.88 58.81 -6.74
N SER A 50 -8.63 58.13 -5.88
CA SER A 50 -8.14 57.68 -4.57
C SER A 50 -8.44 56.18 -4.36
N PRO A 51 -7.46 55.36 -3.93
CA PRO A 51 -7.69 53.95 -3.62
C PRO A 51 -8.81 53.75 -2.60
N SER A 52 -9.72 52.83 -2.89
CA SER A 52 -10.85 52.48 -2.02
C SER A 52 -10.99 50.97 -1.80
N GLY A 53 -10.20 50.15 -2.48
CA GLY A 53 -10.14 48.70 -2.29
C GLY A 53 -9.55 47.99 -3.51
N TYR A 54 -9.68 46.66 -3.52
CA TYR A 54 -9.31 45.81 -4.65
C TYR A 54 -10.47 44.89 -5.02
N TYR A 55 -10.56 44.55 -6.31
CA TYR A 55 -11.49 43.58 -6.85
C TYR A 55 -10.70 42.50 -7.58
N PHE A 56 -10.73 41.29 -7.04
CA PHE A 56 -10.23 40.09 -7.67
C PHE A 56 -11.36 39.29 -8.30
N ALA A 57 -11.08 38.73 -9.48
CA ALA A 57 -12.07 38.05 -10.30
C ALA A 57 -11.42 36.96 -11.16
N GLN A 58 -12.07 35.80 -11.27
CA GLN A 58 -11.69 34.77 -12.24
C GLN A 58 -12.29 35.07 -13.61
N HIS A 59 -11.47 34.93 -14.64
CA HIS A 59 -11.88 35.06 -16.02
C HIS A 59 -13.02 34.07 -16.33
N TYR A 60 -14.05 34.52 -17.06
CA TYR A 60 -15.21 33.74 -17.51
C TYR A 60 -16.18 33.26 -16.42
N ILE A 61 -15.88 33.51 -15.15
CA ILE A 61 -16.75 33.13 -14.02
C ILE A 61 -17.28 34.37 -13.30
N ASP A 62 -16.41 35.34 -13.01
CA ASP A 62 -16.81 36.61 -12.40
C ASP A 62 -16.95 37.71 -13.46
N PRO A 63 -17.88 38.66 -13.30
CA PRO A 63 -17.94 39.86 -14.14
C PRO A 63 -16.65 40.67 -14.02
N LEU A 64 -16.08 41.08 -15.15
CA LEU A 64 -14.85 41.88 -15.19
C LEU A 64 -15.14 43.37 -15.48
N PRO A 65 -14.40 44.33 -14.91
CA PRO A 65 -14.52 45.74 -15.27
C PRO A 65 -14.42 45.94 -16.79
N GLY A 66 -15.42 46.62 -17.36
CA GLY A 66 -15.54 46.82 -18.81
C GLY A 66 -16.52 45.87 -19.50
N GLU A 67 -16.96 44.80 -18.83
CA GLU A 67 -17.99 43.90 -19.36
C GLU A 67 -19.42 44.43 -19.09
N PRO A 68 -20.40 44.16 -19.96
CA PRO A 68 -21.79 44.55 -19.74
C PRO A 68 -22.43 43.98 -18.47
N SER A 69 -21.92 42.85 -17.98
CA SER A 69 -22.38 42.17 -16.76
C SER A 69 -21.82 42.79 -15.47
N PHE A 70 -20.82 43.68 -15.58
CA PHE A 70 -20.14 44.26 -14.43
C PHE A 70 -20.89 45.47 -13.86
N SER A 71 -20.92 45.55 -12.53
CA SER A 71 -21.50 46.60 -11.71
C SER A 71 -20.52 47.04 -10.63
N THR A 72 -20.57 48.32 -10.25
CA THR A 72 -19.74 48.87 -9.16
C THR A 72 -20.06 48.28 -7.77
N THR A 73 -21.15 47.52 -7.67
CA THR A 73 -21.58 46.77 -6.49
C THR A 73 -21.03 45.34 -6.45
N ASN A 74 -20.40 44.85 -7.52
CA ASN A 74 -19.69 43.56 -7.50
C ASN A 74 -18.60 43.59 -6.41
N SER A 75 -18.48 42.47 -5.71
CA SER A 75 -17.47 42.25 -4.68
C SER A 75 -16.67 41.00 -5.03
N THR A 76 -15.41 40.97 -4.62
CA THR A 76 -14.59 39.77 -4.74
C THR A 76 -15.29 38.63 -4.02
N ARG A 77 -15.41 37.50 -4.72
CA ARG A 77 -16.02 36.31 -4.13
C ARG A 77 -15.29 35.91 -2.85
N SER A 78 -16.02 35.30 -1.94
CA SER A 78 -15.47 34.84 -0.67
C SER A 78 -14.51 33.65 -0.82
N LEU A 79 -14.47 32.97 -1.98
CA LEU A 79 -13.72 31.73 -2.13
C LEU A 79 -13.16 31.53 -3.54
N PHE A 80 -11.83 31.44 -3.62
CA PHE A 80 -11.10 30.94 -4.79
C PHE A 80 -10.50 29.58 -4.47
N ILE A 81 -10.75 28.59 -5.33
CA ILE A 81 -10.20 27.24 -5.17
C ILE A 81 -9.41 26.92 -6.44
N ALA A 82 -8.14 26.61 -6.27
CA ALA A 82 -7.25 26.11 -7.31
C ALA A 82 -6.91 24.65 -7.04
N SER A 83 -6.35 23.97 -8.03
CA SER A 83 -5.86 22.59 -7.88
C SER A 83 -4.35 22.57 -7.99
N VAL A 84 -3.71 21.75 -7.16
CA VAL A 84 -2.27 21.51 -7.28
C VAL A 84 -1.96 20.93 -8.65
N GLY A 85 -0.92 21.44 -9.31
CA GLY A 85 -0.50 20.94 -10.61
C GLY A 85 -1.35 21.43 -11.79
N GLN A 86 -2.30 22.34 -11.58
CA GLN A 86 -3.17 22.87 -12.63
C GLN A 86 -3.11 24.41 -12.67
N PRO A 87 -3.21 25.02 -13.86
CA PRO A 87 -3.26 26.47 -13.98
C PRO A 87 -4.57 27.03 -13.43
N PHE A 88 -4.48 28.14 -12.71
CA PHE A 88 -5.59 28.90 -12.16
C PHE A 88 -5.46 30.37 -12.56
N SER A 89 -6.41 30.89 -13.33
CA SER A 89 -6.38 32.27 -13.80
C SER A 89 -7.22 33.18 -12.90
N ILE A 90 -6.61 34.30 -12.49
CA ILE A 90 -7.24 35.34 -11.68
C ILE A 90 -6.77 36.71 -12.13
N THR A 91 -7.66 37.70 -12.10
CA THR A 91 -7.34 39.10 -12.39
C THR A 91 -7.49 39.93 -11.13
N ALA A 92 -6.79 41.06 -11.06
CA ALA A 92 -6.84 41.98 -9.95
C ALA A 92 -7.06 43.41 -10.46
N TRP A 93 -7.90 44.16 -9.78
CA TRP A 93 -8.28 45.51 -10.17
C TRP A 93 -8.26 46.41 -8.94
N ALA A 94 -7.55 47.53 -8.99
CA ALA A 94 -7.59 48.49 -7.89
C ALA A 94 -8.87 49.32 -8.03
N LYS A 95 -9.75 49.30 -7.03
CA LYS A 95 -10.98 50.11 -7.02
C LYS A 95 -10.63 51.51 -6.55
N GLN A 96 -10.71 52.50 -7.43
CA GLN A 96 -10.38 53.89 -7.13
C GLN A 96 -11.61 54.77 -7.25
N SER A 97 -11.90 55.54 -6.20
CA SER A 97 -13.05 56.46 -6.16
C SER A 97 -12.68 57.83 -6.73
N LEU A 98 -13.59 58.40 -7.53
CA LEU A 98 -13.41 59.73 -8.12
C LEU A 98 -13.72 60.83 -7.08
N GLN A 99 -12.74 61.70 -6.82
CA GLN A 99 -12.84 62.72 -5.76
C GLN A 99 -13.40 64.06 -6.24
N ASN A 100 -13.19 64.42 -7.52
CA ASN A 100 -13.57 65.71 -8.10
C ASN A 100 -14.72 65.59 -9.13
N GLY A 101 -15.61 64.61 -8.95
CA GLY A 101 -16.76 64.37 -9.83
C GLY A 101 -17.98 63.86 -9.07
N TYR A 102 -18.87 63.14 -9.76
CA TYR A 102 -20.05 62.55 -9.12
C TYR A 102 -19.67 61.40 -8.18
N GLY A 103 -20.35 61.32 -7.04
CA GLY A 103 -20.22 60.20 -6.11
C GLY A 103 -20.68 58.88 -6.72
N GLY A 104 -20.06 57.77 -6.33
CA GLY A 104 -20.37 56.44 -6.86
C GLY A 104 -19.73 56.12 -8.22
N VAL A 105 -18.90 57.03 -8.76
CA VAL A 105 -18.07 56.79 -9.95
C VAL A 105 -16.71 56.25 -9.51
N PHE A 106 -16.30 55.14 -10.15
CA PHE A 106 -15.05 54.44 -9.83
C PHE A 106 -14.25 54.15 -11.09
N ALA A 107 -12.92 54.21 -10.97
CA ALA A 107 -11.99 53.63 -11.92
C ALA A 107 -11.53 52.25 -11.41
N TYR A 108 -11.29 51.33 -12.33
CA TYR A 108 -10.73 50.02 -12.07
C TYR A 108 -9.52 49.82 -12.99
N PRO A 109 -8.33 50.35 -12.66
CA PRO A 109 -7.10 49.93 -13.32
C PRO A 109 -6.73 48.50 -12.94
N GLU A 110 -6.49 47.66 -13.95
CA GLU A 110 -5.97 46.30 -13.77
C GLU A 110 -4.59 46.34 -13.08
N GLN A 111 -4.32 45.36 -12.24
CA GLN A 111 -3.12 45.25 -11.42
C GLN A 111 -2.34 44.02 -11.83
N TYR A 112 -1.02 44.16 -11.93
CA TYR A 112 -0.11 43.03 -12.08
C TYR A 112 0.12 42.34 -10.74
N PHE A 113 0.25 41.02 -10.78
CA PHE A 113 0.66 40.21 -9.64
C PHE A 113 2.17 40.24 -9.41
N ASP A 114 2.60 39.99 -8.17
CA ASP A 114 4.00 39.92 -7.79
C ASP A 114 4.38 38.52 -7.27
N LYS A 115 3.68 38.04 -6.23
CA LYS A 115 4.06 36.81 -5.52
C LYS A 115 2.83 36.03 -5.02
N ALA A 116 3.05 34.73 -4.84
CA ALA A 116 2.13 33.79 -4.20
C ALA A 116 2.80 33.23 -2.95
N TYR A 117 2.29 33.60 -1.78
CA TYR A 117 2.83 33.20 -0.48
C TYR A 117 1.94 32.17 0.20
N LYS A 118 2.53 31.27 0.99
CA LYS A 118 1.77 30.44 1.93
C LYS A 118 1.10 31.36 2.97
N ALA A 119 -0.12 31.05 3.36
CA ALA A 119 -0.79 31.72 4.46
C ALA A 119 -0.39 31.10 5.80
N ASP A 120 -0.32 31.90 6.86
CA ASP A 120 -0.21 31.42 8.23
C ASP A 120 -1.59 30.96 8.78
N ALA A 121 -1.62 30.50 10.04
CA ALA A 121 -2.85 30.04 10.70
C ALA A 121 -3.94 31.14 10.85
N TYR A 122 -3.57 32.41 10.69
CA TYR A 122 -4.46 33.57 10.76
C TYR A 122 -4.85 34.09 9.37
N GLY A 123 -4.36 33.46 8.28
CA GLY A 123 -4.63 33.86 6.90
C GLY A 123 -3.70 34.95 6.35
N ASN A 124 -2.63 35.32 7.07
CA ASN A 124 -1.69 36.34 6.60
C ASN A 124 -0.62 35.73 5.67
N ALA A 125 -0.16 36.50 4.70
CA ALA A 125 0.95 36.10 3.84
C ALA A 125 2.24 35.89 4.65
N THR A 126 2.86 34.73 4.46
CA THR A 126 4.20 34.44 4.99
C THR A 126 5.29 34.85 3.99
N THR A 127 6.56 34.54 4.27
CA THR A 127 7.67 34.70 3.33
C THR A 127 7.87 33.50 2.40
N ASN A 128 7.20 32.37 2.66
CA ASN A 128 7.37 31.13 1.91
C ASN A 128 6.50 31.15 0.66
N LYS A 129 7.09 30.80 -0.50
CA LYS A 129 6.33 30.71 -1.76
C LYS A 129 5.46 29.45 -1.79
N ALA A 130 4.35 29.52 -2.51
CA ALA A 130 3.35 28.45 -2.60
C ALA A 130 3.06 27.99 -4.04
N GLY A 131 3.88 28.43 -5.01
CA GLY A 131 3.74 28.06 -6.41
C GLY A 131 4.38 29.08 -7.34
N ILE A 132 4.04 28.97 -8.63
CA ILE A 132 4.47 29.89 -9.68
C ILE A 132 3.29 30.82 -9.99
N LEU A 133 3.52 32.13 -9.98
CA LEU A 133 2.52 33.15 -10.30
C LEU A 133 3.08 34.05 -11.40
N SER A 134 2.38 34.14 -12.53
CA SER A 134 2.68 35.11 -13.58
C SER A 134 2.18 36.49 -13.19
N GLU A 135 2.79 37.55 -13.73
CA GLU A 135 2.34 38.93 -13.49
C GLU A 135 0.92 39.17 -14.00
N TYR A 136 0.45 38.38 -14.96
CA TYR A 136 -0.89 38.42 -15.54
C TYR A 136 -1.91 37.54 -14.79
N GLY A 137 -1.51 36.94 -13.67
CA GLY A 137 -2.42 36.21 -12.79
C GLY A 137 -2.70 34.76 -13.18
N GLU A 138 -1.78 34.13 -13.91
CA GLU A 138 -1.75 32.68 -14.05
C GLU A 138 -0.99 32.09 -12.85
N PHE A 139 -1.72 31.39 -11.99
CA PHE A 139 -1.20 30.75 -10.80
C PHE A 139 -1.11 29.24 -10.98
N PHE A 140 0.02 28.64 -10.64
CA PHE A 140 0.25 27.21 -10.63
C PHE A 140 0.69 26.79 -9.22
N ALA A 141 -0.22 26.19 -8.46
CA ALA A 141 0.07 25.72 -7.11
C ALA A 141 0.93 24.45 -7.16
N THR A 142 2.01 24.42 -6.38
CA THR A 142 2.91 23.25 -6.29
C THR A 142 2.66 22.40 -5.05
N GLU A 143 1.86 22.89 -4.11
CA GLU A 143 1.47 22.21 -2.87
C GLU A 143 0.05 22.65 -2.47
N PRO A 144 -0.71 21.81 -1.75
CA PRO A 144 -2.05 22.17 -1.27
C PRO A 144 -1.98 23.12 -0.07
N GLY A 145 -3.03 23.91 0.13
CA GLY A 145 -3.17 24.82 1.27
C GLY A 145 -3.64 26.22 0.89
N SER A 146 -3.68 27.11 1.88
CA SER A 146 -4.03 28.52 1.69
C SER A 146 -2.86 29.32 1.14
N VAL A 147 -3.12 30.06 0.06
CA VAL A 147 -2.16 30.85 -0.70
C VAL A 147 -2.64 32.28 -0.75
N VAL A 148 -1.81 33.24 -0.32
CA VAL A 148 -2.07 34.67 -0.51
C VAL A 148 -1.37 35.14 -1.77
N LEU A 149 -2.14 35.55 -2.78
CA LEU A 149 -1.62 36.22 -3.97
C LEU A 149 -1.57 37.72 -3.71
N THR A 150 -0.47 38.36 -4.08
CA THR A 150 -0.28 39.80 -3.90
C THR A 150 -0.11 40.50 -5.24
N THR A 151 -0.72 41.68 -5.39
CA THR A 151 -0.40 42.57 -6.50
C THR A 151 0.98 43.19 -6.30
N LYS A 152 1.57 43.73 -7.38
CA LYS A 152 2.68 44.67 -7.27
C LYS A 152 2.26 45.88 -6.41
N PRO A 153 3.19 46.49 -5.66
CA PRO A 153 2.90 47.67 -4.89
C PRO A 153 2.53 48.83 -5.82
N ASP A 154 1.51 49.59 -5.44
CA ASP A 154 1.17 50.84 -6.10
C ASP A 154 2.35 51.83 -5.99
N GLY A 155 2.74 52.44 -7.11
CA GLY A 155 3.96 53.26 -7.19
C GLY A 155 3.92 54.54 -6.34
N LEU A 156 2.74 54.99 -5.91
CA LEU A 156 2.56 56.21 -5.12
C LEU A 156 2.36 55.92 -3.64
N THR A 157 1.66 54.84 -3.31
CA THR A 157 1.21 54.52 -1.95
C THR A 157 1.91 53.30 -1.35
N ALA A 158 2.64 52.53 -2.16
CA ALA A 158 3.23 51.23 -1.81
C ALA A 158 2.22 50.18 -1.33
N THR A 159 0.91 50.41 -1.48
CA THR A 159 -0.12 49.45 -1.08
C THR A 159 -0.23 48.31 -2.08
N THR A 160 -0.47 47.10 -1.59
CA THR A 160 -0.71 45.90 -2.40
C THR A 160 -2.12 45.37 -2.17
N GLY A 161 -2.77 44.91 -3.22
CA GLY A 161 -3.96 44.08 -3.10
C GLY A 161 -3.56 42.66 -2.69
N GLN A 162 -4.42 42.01 -1.89
CA GLN A 162 -4.25 40.61 -1.51
C GLN A 162 -5.53 39.82 -1.75
N CYS A 163 -5.40 38.60 -2.25
CA CYS A 163 -6.49 37.63 -2.30
C CYS A 163 -6.01 36.25 -1.84
N THR A 164 -6.91 35.48 -1.22
CA THR A 164 -6.61 34.11 -0.79
C THR A 164 -7.17 33.12 -1.80
N VAL A 165 -6.32 32.19 -2.23
CA VAL A 165 -6.65 31.03 -3.07
C VAL A 165 -6.36 29.77 -2.25
N HIS A 166 -7.27 28.80 -2.29
CA HIS A 166 -7.07 27.51 -1.64
C HIS A 166 -6.70 26.46 -2.68
N ALA A 167 -5.46 25.97 -2.64
CA ALA A 167 -4.99 24.90 -3.50
C ALA A 167 -5.39 23.54 -2.92
N VAL A 168 -6.15 22.75 -3.68
CA VAL A 168 -6.63 21.42 -3.25
C VAL A 168 -5.93 20.29 -3.99
N LYS A 169 -5.80 19.13 -3.33
CA LYS A 169 -5.15 17.93 -3.88
C LYS A 169 -5.81 16.66 -3.33
N ILE A 170 -5.98 15.62 -4.16
CA ILE A 170 -6.11 14.24 -3.68
C ILE A 170 -4.70 13.67 -3.54
N GLN A 171 -4.38 13.13 -2.36
CA GLN A 171 -3.07 12.58 -2.06
C GLN A 171 -3.18 11.11 -1.66
N LEU A 172 -2.22 10.31 -2.14
CA LEU A 172 -2.01 8.91 -1.82
C LEU A 172 -0.59 8.72 -1.26
N ASP A 173 -0.32 7.56 -0.68
CA ASP A 173 1.01 7.15 -0.21
C ASP A 173 1.63 6.19 -1.24
N VAL A 174 2.17 6.74 -2.33
CA VAL A 174 2.46 5.96 -3.54
C VAL A 174 3.63 5.03 -3.31
N ASN A 175 4.67 5.54 -2.67
CA ASN A 175 5.85 4.76 -2.34
C ASN A 175 5.66 3.93 -1.06
N ASN A 176 4.53 4.07 -0.35
CA ASN A 176 4.15 3.40 0.90
C ASN A 176 5.26 3.46 1.98
N ASP A 177 5.85 4.66 2.16
CA ASP A 177 6.92 4.94 3.13
C ASP A 177 6.40 5.54 4.46
N GLY A 178 5.09 5.78 4.57
CA GLY A 178 4.44 6.35 5.74
C GLY A 178 4.32 7.88 5.72
N ASN A 179 5.07 8.58 4.87
CA ASN A 179 5.03 10.03 4.68
C ASN A 179 4.23 10.38 3.42
N MET A 180 3.22 11.24 3.55
CA MET A 180 2.46 11.72 2.41
C MET A 180 3.12 12.98 1.83
N ASP A 181 3.92 12.85 0.77
CA ASP A 181 4.52 14.01 0.10
C ASP A 181 3.47 14.79 -0.70
N LEU A 182 3.12 15.96 -0.18
CA LEU A 182 2.07 16.81 -0.76
C LEU A 182 2.52 17.59 -1.99
N SER A 183 3.82 17.62 -2.30
CA SER A 183 4.35 18.41 -3.39
C SER A 183 3.99 17.83 -4.76
N TYR A 184 3.88 18.70 -5.76
CA TYR A 184 3.56 18.32 -7.14
C TYR A 184 4.68 17.49 -7.79
N ALA A 185 5.93 17.73 -7.40
CA ALA A 185 7.10 17.01 -7.93
C ALA A 185 7.59 15.90 -6.99
N GLY A 186 6.81 15.59 -5.95
CA GLY A 186 7.14 14.57 -4.96
C GLY A 186 6.90 13.15 -5.46
N PRO A 187 7.45 12.14 -4.75
CA PRO A 187 7.31 10.72 -5.11
C PRO A 187 5.86 10.22 -5.08
N ASP A 188 4.98 10.91 -4.34
CA ASP A 188 3.57 10.52 -4.23
C ASP A 188 2.63 11.21 -5.20
N ASN A 189 3.17 11.99 -6.14
CA ASN A 189 2.34 12.62 -7.17
C ASN A 189 2.12 11.65 -8.34
N THR A 190 0.88 11.19 -8.50
CA THR A 190 0.53 10.20 -9.53
C THR A 190 0.30 10.83 -10.90
N SER A 191 0.58 10.09 -11.98
CA SER A 191 0.20 10.42 -13.36
C SER A 191 -0.35 9.20 -14.10
N ALA A 192 -0.79 9.37 -15.36
CA ALA A 192 -1.18 8.24 -16.20
C ALA A 192 -0.03 7.25 -16.41
N GLU A 193 1.22 7.71 -16.42
CA GLU A 193 2.42 6.89 -16.59
C GLU A 193 2.93 6.31 -15.26
N SER A 194 2.65 7.00 -14.15
CA SER A 194 3.04 6.60 -12.79
C SER A 194 1.83 6.62 -11.86
N PRO A 195 0.87 5.68 -12.02
CA PRO A 195 -0.29 5.58 -11.16
C PRO A 195 0.10 4.98 -9.80
N PHE A 196 -0.76 5.17 -8.78
CA PHE A 196 -0.72 4.34 -7.59
C PHE A 196 -1.22 2.93 -7.92
N VAL A 197 -0.31 1.97 -7.91
CA VAL A 197 -0.62 0.57 -8.18
C VAL A 197 -1.03 -0.10 -6.86
N PHE A 198 -2.18 -0.75 -6.83
CA PHE A 198 -2.69 -1.41 -5.62
C PHE A 198 -3.61 -2.58 -5.99
N TRP A 199 -4.08 -3.34 -5.00
CA TRP A 199 -4.93 -4.50 -5.27
C TRP A 199 -6.41 -4.28 -4.95
N VAL A 200 -7.23 -5.15 -5.53
CA VAL A 200 -8.64 -5.30 -5.21
C VAL A 200 -8.79 -6.19 -3.98
N ASN A 201 -9.60 -5.76 -3.01
CA ASN A 201 -9.91 -6.52 -1.79
C ASN A 201 -10.93 -7.64 -2.07
N ASN A 202 -10.50 -8.66 -2.84
CA ASN A 202 -11.34 -9.73 -3.36
C ASN A 202 -11.24 -11.05 -2.59
N ASP A 203 -10.46 -11.10 -1.52
CA ASP A 203 -10.46 -12.16 -0.52
C ASP A 203 -11.62 -11.99 0.48
N TYR A 204 -11.68 -12.91 1.44
CA TYR A 204 -12.76 -12.96 2.42
C TYR A 204 -12.21 -13.11 3.84
N ASP A 205 -12.05 -11.98 4.52
CA ASP A 205 -11.69 -11.92 5.93
C ASP A 205 -12.91 -11.78 6.83
N PHE A 206 -12.99 -12.62 7.85
CA PHE A 206 -14.05 -12.57 8.83
C PHE A 206 -13.54 -12.83 10.25
N SER A 207 -14.25 -12.29 11.24
CA SER A 207 -14.02 -12.59 12.66
C SER A 207 -14.92 -13.73 13.14
N SER A 208 -14.42 -14.64 13.97
CA SER A 208 -15.26 -15.67 14.61
C SER A 208 -16.07 -15.17 15.82
N GLY A 209 -15.91 -13.89 16.20
CA GLY A 209 -16.63 -13.23 17.28
C GLY A 209 -16.41 -11.70 17.30
N SER A 210 -17.07 -11.00 18.22
CA SER A 210 -16.95 -9.54 18.35
C SER A 210 -15.54 -9.15 18.81
N ALA A 211 -14.78 -8.48 17.93
CA ALA A 211 -13.40 -8.04 18.14
C ALA A 211 -12.33 -9.15 18.20
N ASP A 212 -12.51 -10.21 17.40
CA ASP A 212 -11.52 -11.29 17.35
C ASP A 212 -10.17 -10.83 16.76
N VAL A 213 -9.09 -11.19 17.47
CA VAL A 213 -7.68 -10.99 17.10
C VAL A 213 -7.21 -12.12 16.18
N PHE A 214 -8.08 -13.06 15.82
CA PHE A 214 -7.84 -14.08 14.80
C PHE A 214 -8.85 -13.86 13.67
N GLY A 215 -8.44 -13.08 12.66
CA GLY A 215 -9.19 -13.05 11.40
C GLY A 215 -9.02 -14.40 10.70
N HIS A 216 -10.10 -14.96 10.20
CA HIS A 216 -10.04 -16.12 9.32
C HIS A 216 -10.19 -15.65 7.89
N GLU A 217 -9.36 -16.20 7.02
CA GLU A 217 -9.61 -16.13 5.59
C GLU A 217 -10.44 -17.35 5.19
N GLY A 218 -11.62 -17.14 4.60
CA GLY A 218 -12.49 -18.22 4.16
C GLY A 218 -12.42 -18.45 2.65
N ASP A 219 -12.53 -19.70 2.19
CA ASP A 219 -12.68 -20.05 0.74
C ASP A 219 -14.08 -19.69 0.19
N ASN A 220 -14.82 -18.79 0.84
CA ASN A 220 -16.13 -18.37 0.37
C ASN A 220 -15.99 -17.30 -0.73
N ARG A 221 -15.58 -17.76 -1.91
CA ARG A 221 -15.40 -16.97 -3.14
C ARG A 221 -16.66 -16.22 -3.62
N TYR A 222 -17.79 -16.37 -2.91
CA TYR A 222 -19.05 -15.71 -3.22
C TYR A 222 -19.26 -14.38 -2.48
N ARG A 223 -18.38 -14.03 -1.53
CA ARG A 223 -18.47 -12.78 -0.77
C ARG A 223 -17.09 -12.16 -0.58
N ALA A 224 -16.65 -11.39 -1.58
CA ALA A 224 -15.44 -10.58 -1.46
C ALA A 224 -15.63 -9.45 -0.46
N ASN A 225 -14.59 -9.11 0.31
CA ASN A 225 -14.66 -8.07 1.33
C ASN A 225 -15.04 -6.71 0.75
N TYR A 226 -14.63 -6.36 -0.47
CA TYR A 226 -15.08 -5.12 -1.12
C TYR A 226 -16.62 -5.00 -1.24
N SER A 227 -17.36 -6.12 -1.17
CA SER A 227 -18.83 -6.13 -1.25
C SER A 227 -19.52 -5.93 0.11
N ASP A 228 -18.77 -5.94 1.20
CA ASP A 228 -19.30 -5.76 2.55
C ASP A 228 -19.63 -4.30 2.86
N PRO A 229 -20.64 -4.02 3.71
CA PRO A 229 -21.05 -2.64 4.03
C PRO A 229 -20.02 -1.87 4.87
N GLY A 230 -19.00 -2.55 5.40
CA GLY A 230 -17.98 -1.99 6.27
C GLY A 230 -16.78 -2.93 6.36
N ILE A 231 -15.72 -2.48 7.02
CA ILE A 231 -14.58 -3.31 7.41
C ILE A 231 -15.05 -4.28 8.48
N THR A 232 -14.93 -5.59 8.24
CA THR A 232 -15.56 -6.62 9.09
C THR A 232 -14.66 -7.11 10.21
N CYS A 233 -13.34 -7.03 10.05
CA CYS A 233 -12.37 -7.46 11.05
C CYS A 233 -11.04 -6.71 10.90
N GLN A 234 -10.13 -6.84 11.87
CA GLN A 234 -8.84 -6.14 11.83
C GLN A 234 -7.88 -6.70 10.76
N ARG A 235 -8.07 -7.96 10.33
CA ARG A 235 -7.24 -8.57 9.28
C ARG A 235 -7.45 -7.88 7.94
N ASP A 236 -8.70 -7.58 7.61
CA ASP A 236 -9.15 -6.86 6.39
C ASP A 236 -8.44 -5.52 6.18
N LEU A 237 -7.88 -4.92 7.23
CA LEU A 237 -7.15 -3.65 7.14
C LEU A 237 -5.85 -3.73 6.33
N GLU A 238 -5.30 -4.92 6.07
CA GLU A 238 -4.12 -5.04 5.19
C GLU A 238 -4.43 -4.66 3.73
N ASP A 239 -5.71 -4.70 3.33
CA ASP A 239 -6.25 -4.33 2.02
C ASP A 239 -6.59 -2.84 1.84
N PHE A 240 -6.27 -2.03 2.85
CA PHE A 240 -6.56 -0.60 2.82
C PHE A 240 -5.29 0.23 2.62
N ALA A 241 -5.44 1.32 1.86
CA ALA A 241 -4.44 2.36 1.66
C ALA A 241 -5.01 3.73 2.05
N ARG A 242 -4.12 4.69 2.32
CA ARG A 242 -4.49 6.05 2.76
C ARG A 242 -4.90 6.92 1.57
N LEU A 243 -5.97 7.69 1.74
CA LEU A 243 -6.38 8.73 0.81
C LEU A 243 -6.69 10.02 1.57
N TRP A 244 -5.99 11.10 1.23
CA TRP A 244 -6.20 12.40 1.83
C TRP A 244 -6.78 13.38 0.81
N ILE A 245 -7.73 14.21 1.24
CA ILE A 245 -8.14 15.41 0.52
C ILE A 245 -7.50 16.60 1.24
N CYS A 246 -6.55 17.24 0.60
CA CYS A 246 -5.68 18.25 1.21
C CYS A 246 -6.06 19.67 0.80
N GLY A 247 -5.78 20.64 1.69
CA GLY A 247 -5.89 22.08 1.38
C GLY A 247 -7.32 22.63 1.27
N MET A 248 -8.33 21.85 1.69
CA MET A 248 -9.72 22.26 1.58
C MET A 248 -10.04 23.47 2.49
N PRO A 249 -10.70 24.52 1.97
CA PRO A 249 -11.29 25.56 2.80
C PRO A 249 -12.57 25.08 3.49
N ALA A 250 -13.08 25.87 4.44
CA ALA A 250 -14.47 25.74 4.87
C ALA A 250 -15.40 26.13 3.70
N LEU A 251 -16.33 25.24 3.36
CA LEU A 251 -17.24 25.43 2.24
C LEU A 251 -18.59 26.00 2.71
N PRO A 252 -19.02 27.16 2.16
CA PRO A 252 -20.35 27.70 2.43
C PRO A 252 -21.49 26.80 1.92
N ILE A 253 -22.72 27.11 2.34
CA ILE A 253 -23.92 26.45 1.81
C ILE A 253 -23.98 26.60 0.28
N GLY A 254 -24.33 25.52 -0.41
CA GLY A 254 -24.47 25.45 -1.87
C GLY A 254 -23.26 24.89 -2.61
N TYR A 255 -22.16 24.60 -1.91
CA TYR A 255 -21.03 23.85 -2.44
C TYR A 255 -21.22 22.34 -2.24
N GLN A 256 -20.68 21.55 -3.17
CA GLN A 256 -20.64 20.08 -3.11
C GLN A 256 -19.24 19.59 -3.49
N VAL A 257 -18.84 18.46 -2.89
CA VAL A 257 -17.60 17.75 -3.21
C VAL A 257 -17.97 16.34 -3.66
N THR A 258 -17.59 15.99 -4.88
CA THR A 258 -17.90 14.70 -5.49
C THR A 258 -16.63 14.01 -5.95
N LEU A 259 -16.55 12.70 -5.71
CA LEU A 259 -15.54 11.80 -6.25
C LEU A 259 -16.13 10.96 -7.38
N SER A 260 -15.43 10.85 -8.50
CA SER A 260 -15.81 10.04 -9.66
C SER A 260 -14.60 9.32 -10.25
N MET A 261 -14.82 8.18 -10.90
CA MET A 261 -13.74 7.44 -11.56
C MET A 261 -13.81 7.61 -13.08
N ASN A 262 -12.73 8.12 -13.68
CA ASN A 262 -12.54 8.13 -15.13
C ASN A 262 -11.74 6.88 -15.52
N ALA A 263 -12.40 5.83 -15.99
CA ALA A 263 -11.75 4.59 -16.38
C ALA A 263 -11.00 4.73 -17.73
N ILE A 264 -9.74 4.28 -17.77
CA ILE A 264 -8.94 4.17 -19.00
C ILE A 264 -8.94 2.73 -19.52
N SER A 265 -8.83 1.75 -18.63
CA SER A 265 -8.92 0.33 -18.97
C SER A 265 -9.50 -0.47 -17.82
N GLY A 266 -10.18 -1.58 -18.12
CA GLY A 266 -10.90 -2.36 -17.11
C GLY A 266 -12.05 -1.56 -16.47
N ASN A 267 -12.36 -1.88 -15.23
CA ASN A 267 -13.40 -1.23 -14.43
C ASN A 267 -12.82 -0.88 -13.04
N PRO A 268 -11.89 0.09 -12.95
CA PRO A 268 -11.36 0.53 -11.67
C PRO A 268 -12.52 0.99 -10.79
N ALA A 269 -12.52 0.51 -9.55
CA ALA A 269 -13.46 0.94 -8.53
C ALA A 269 -12.79 0.91 -7.16
N ILE A 270 -13.25 1.77 -6.27
CA ILE A 270 -12.80 1.81 -4.88
C ILE A 270 -13.98 1.96 -3.92
N ASN A 271 -13.83 1.48 -2.71
CA ASN A 271 -14.67 1.89 -1.59
C ASN A 271 -13.88 2.80 -0.67
N LEU A 272 -14.57 3.77 -0.08
CA LEU A 272 -13.99 4.76 0.83
C LEU A 272 -14.58 4.58 2.23
N VAL A 273 -13.75 4.73 3.25
CA VAL A 273 -14.13 4.78 4.67
C VAL A 273 -13.49 5.99 5.36
N SER A 274 -14.06 6.46 6.46
CA SER A 274 -13.42 7.52 7.26
C SER A 274 -12.22 6.96 8.01
N ALA A 275 -11.10 7.69 8.05
CA ALA A 275 -9.98 7.32 8.91
C ALA A 275 -10.29 7.68 10.38
N VAL A 276 -9.98 6.77 11.31
CA VAL A 276 -10.04 7.06 12.76
C VAL A 276 -8.97 8.05 13.19
N GLU A 277 -7.78 7.96 12.57
CA GLU A 277 -6.64 8.79 12.93
C GLU A 277 -6.83 10.24 12.47
N THR A 278 -6.80 11.19 13.41
CA THR A 278 -7.04 12.62 13.13
C THR A 278 -5.90 13.28 12.35
N ASN A 279 -4.75 12.63 12.23
CA ASN A 279 -3.60 13.07 11.42
C ASN A 279 -3.52 12.30 10.08
N GLY A 280 -4.42 11.35 9.82
CA GLY A 280 -4.39 10.49 8.63
C GLY A 280 -3.23 9.49 8.61
N GLY A 281 -2.68 9.13 9.77
CA GLY A 281 -1.56 8.19 9.91
C GLY A 281 -1.84 6.77 9.39
N ASN A 282 -0.87 5.88 9.62
CA ASN A 282 -0.92 4.47 9.21
C ASN A 282 -0.94 3.50 10.41
N LEU A 283 -1.29 3.98 11.61
CA LEU A 283 -1.34 3.13 12.80
C LEU A 283 -2.44 2.06 12.73
N TYR A 284 -3.41 2.20 11.82
CA TYR A 284 -4.34 1.11 11.50
C TYR A 284 -3.63 -0.20 11.08
N LEU A 285 -2.37 -0.14 10.62
CA LEU A 285 -1.56 -1.31 10.24
C LEU A 285 -0.64 -1.83 11.37
N SER A 286 -0.45 -1.08 12.45
CA SER A 286 0.56 -1.39 13.49
C SER A 286 0.05 -1.33 14.92
N ASN A 287 -1.15 -0.79 15.15
CA ASN A 287 -1.73 -0.62 16.48
C ASN A 287 -3.11 -1.27 16.56
N THR A 288 -3.22 -2.35 17.34
CA THR A 288 -4.45 -3.12 17.54
C THR A 288 -5.61 -2.27 18.07
N ASN A 289 -5.36 -1.23 18.88
CA ASN A 289 -6.44 -0.37 19.39
C ASN A 289 -6.98 0.57 18.31
N ILE A 290 -6.10 1.10 17.46
CA ILE A 290 -6.50 1.94 16.32
C ILE A 290 -7.25 1.09 15.29
N ALA A 291 -6.75 -0.11 14.97
CA ALA A 291 -7.43 -1.06 14.11
C ALA A 291 -8.82 -1.47 14.67
N ALA A 292 -8.91 -1.78 15.96
CA ALA A 292 -10.20 -2.08 16.60
C ALA A 292 -11.18 -0.91 16.49
N ALA A 293 -10.72 0.33 16.71
CA ALA A 293 -11.55 1.52 16.55
C ALA A 293 -11.97 1.74 15.08
N GLN A 294 -11.12 1.39 14.12
CA GLN A 294 -11.41 1.51 12.69
C GLN A 294 -12.49 0.51 12.25
N VAL A 295 -12.52 -0.69 12.82
CA VAL A 295 -13.52 -1.74 12.54
C VAL A 295 -14.80 -1.55 13.37
N TYR A 296 -14.75 -0.76 14.44
CA TYR A 296 -15.84 -0.61 15.40
C TYR A 296 -17.14 -0.11 14.76
N ASP A 297 -18.19 -0.91 14.88
CA ASP A 297 -19.55 -0.54 14.48
C ASP A 297 -20.52 -0.70 15.67
N PRO A 298 -20.83 0.37 16.41
CA PRO A 298 -21.70 0.26 17.57
C PRO A 298 -23.18 0.09 17.23
N TYR A 299 -23.64 0.54 16.04
CA TYR A 299 -25.07 0.65 15.71
C TYR A 299 -25.38 0.67 14.19
N GLY A 300 -24.51 0.13 13.34
CA GLY A 300 -24.60 0.22 11.87
C GLY A 300 -23.96 1.48 11.27
N VAL A 301 -23.26 2.29 12.08
CA VAL A 301 -22.63 3.55 11.69
C VAL A 301 -21.33 3.75 12.48
N GLY A 302 -20.20 3.41 11.87
CA GLY A 302 -18.85 3.53 12.43
C GLY A 302 -17.83 4.01 11.40
N PRO A 303 -16.60 4.35 11.80
CA PRO A 303 -15.57 4.84 10.89
C PRO A 303 -15.21 3.82 9.80
N GLY A 304 -15.35 2.52 10.06
CA GLY A 304 -15.16 1.44 9.09
C GLY A 304 -16.34 1.20 8.15
N GLN A 305 -17.45 1.92 8.30
CA GLN A 305 -18.56 1.83 7.36
C GLN A 305 -18.15 2.42 6.01
N LYS A 306 -18.37 1.65 4.94
CA LYS A 306 -18.10 2.09 3.57
C LYS A 306 -19.17 3.09 3.15
N TYR A 307 -18.75 4.14 2.46
CA TYR A 307 -19.67 5.10 1.86
C TYR A 307 -20.46 4.44 0.71
N ARG A 308 -19.97 4.59 -0.51
CA ARG A 308 -20.48 3.93 -1.71
C ARG A 308 -19.31 3.64 -2.61
N THR A 309 -19.37 2.54 -3.35
CA THR A 309 -18.38 2.23 -4.38
C THR A 309 -18.33 3.33 -5.42
N ILE A 310 -17.14 3.89 -5.62
CA ILE A 310 -16.83 4.85 -6.68
C ILE A 310 -16.34 4.05 -7.87
N SER A 311 -17.01 4.19 -9.01
CA SER A 311 -16.68 3.50 -10.26
C SER A 311 -16.97 4.40 -11.46
N SER A 312 -16.73 3.92 -12.68
CA SER A 312 -17.06 4.65 -13.92
C SER A 312 -18.54 4.98 -14.09
N THR A 313 -19.41 4.28 -13.36
CA THR A 313 -20.87 4.45 -13.42
C THR A 313 -21.47 5.00 -12.13
N ASN A 314 -20.68 5.10 -11.06
CA ASN A 314 -21.13 5.57 -9.75
C ASN A 314 -20.15 6.60 -9.19
N SER A 315 -20.64 7.81 -8.95
CA SER A 315 -19.91 8.83 -8.18
C SER A 315 -20.36 8.85 -6.72
N LEU A 316 -19.50 9.38 -5.86
CA LEU A 316 -19.79 9.61 -4.44
C LEU A 316 -19.78 11.12 -4.16
N THR A 317 -20.92 11.66 -3.75
CA THR A 317 -20.96 13.00 -3.13
C THR A 317 -20.68 12.85 -1.65
N LEU A 318 -19.61 13.50 -1.18
CA LEU A 318 -19.19 13.45 0.22
C LEU A 318 -20.13 14.30 1.11
N PRO A 319 -20.40 13.88 2.36
CA PRO A 319 -21.23 14.64 3.28
C PRO A 319 -20.71 16.07 3.49
N SER A 320 -21.62 17.06 3.38
CA SER A 320 -21.25 18.48 3.45
C SER A 320 -20.70 18.90 4.82
N ASN A 321 -21.10 18.20 5.89
CA ASN A 321 -20.60 18.46 7.25
C ASN A 321 -19.08 18.25 7.36
N LEU A 322 -18.49 17.38 6.54
CA LEU A 322 -17.05 17.18 6.48
C LEU A 322 -16.32 18.47 6.10
N PHE A 323 -16.95 19.38 5.36
CA PHE A 323 -16.29 20.57 4.82
C PHE A 323 -16.73 21.87 5.52
N THR A 324 -17.33 21.77 6.71
CA THR A 324 -17.69 22.95 7.53
C THR A 324 -16.47 23.64 8.12
N ASN A 325 -15.33 22.93 8.22
CA ASN A 325 -14.05 23.45 8.65
C ASN A 325 -12.96 23.24 7.59
N ALA A 326 -12.03 24.20 7.53
CA ALA A 326 -10.84 24.09 6.71
C ALA A 326 -9.92 22.96 7.19
N GLY A 327 -8.99 22.56 6.31
CA GLY A 327 -7.95 21.58 6.59
C GLY A 327 -8.12 20.28 5.81
N ASN A 328 -7.21 19.35 6.06
CA ASN A 328 -7.20 18.06 5.37
C ASN A 328 -8.35 17.17 5.85
N LYS A 329 -8.78 16.24 4.99
CA LYS A 329 -9.78 15.22 5.29
C LYS A 329 -9.16 13.86 4.99
N TYR A 330 -9.26 12.96 5.96
CA TYR A 330 -8.49 11.72 5.98
C TYR A 330 -9.42 10.52 5.81
N PHE A 331 -9.09 9.66 4.84
CA PHE A 331 -9.84 8.47 4.51
C PHE A 331 -8.89 7.29 4.33
N LEU A 332 -9.46 6.09 4.42
CA LEU A 332 -8.84 4.88 3.87
C LEU A 332 -9.68 4.42 2.67
N PHE A 333 -9.04 3.74 1.73
CA PHE A 333 -9.71 3.12 0.60
C PHE A 333 -9.19 1.71 0.35
N GLU A 334 -10.04 0.88 -0.24
CA GLU A 334 -9.71 -0.44 -0.77
C GLU A 334 -10.05 -0.48 -2.26
N GLY A 335 -9.37 -1.32 -3.04
CA GLY A 335 -9.80 -1.63 -4.40
C GLY A 335 -11.07 -2.48 -4.39
N ALA A 336 -11.99 -2.19 -5.31
CA ALA A 336 -13.30 -2.85 -5.40
C ALA A 336 -13.61 -3.37 -6.82
N GLY A 337 -14.63 -4.23 -6.91
CA GLY A 337 -15.10 -4.81 -8.17
C GLY A 337 -14.39 -6.12 -8.53
N THR A 338 -14.71 -6.70 -9.69
CA THR A 338 -14.26 -8.07 -10.04
C THR A 338 -13.04 -8.12 -10.95
N THR A 339 -12.70 -7.03 -11.65
CA THR A 339 -11.70 -7.06 -12.73
C THR A 339 -10.52 -6.11 -12.52
N GLY A 340 -10.57 -5.22 -11.52
CA GLY A 340 -9.62 -4.12 -11.40
C GLY A 340 -9.64 -3.22 -12.64
N GLY A 341 -8.57 -2.46 -12.83
CA GLY A 341 -8.36 -1.59 -13.98
C GLY A 341 -7.60 -0.32 -13.64
N LYS A 342 -7.30 0.46 -14.67
CA LYS A 342 -6.58 1.72 -14.58
C LYS A 342 -7.51 2.89 -14.82
N GLY A 343 -7.43 3.90 -13.97
CA GLY A 343 -8.28 5.09 -14.07
C GLY A 343 -7.80 6.25 -13.23
N GLU A 344 -8.49 7.37 -13.40
CA GLU A 344 -8.25 8.61 -12.67
C GLU A 344 -9.40 8.84 -11.70
N LEU A 345 -9.09 8.87 -10.40
CA LEU A 345 -10.02 9.28 -9.35
C LEU A 345 -10.07 10.80 -9.31
N VAL A 346 -11.19 11.39 -9.73
CA VAL A 346 -11.38 12.83 -9.82
C VAL A 346 -12.20 13.35 -8.66
N LEU A 347 -11.66 14.33 -7.94
CA LEU A 347 -12.40 15.17 -7.01
C LEU A 347 -12.87 16.41 -7.72
N THR A 348 -14.17 16.69 -7.62
CA THR A 348 -14.81 17.89 -8.16
C THR A 348 -15.44 18.68 -7.05
N VAL A 349 -15.06 19.96 -6.93
CA VAL A 349 -15.77 20.94 -6.11
C VAL A 349 -16.71 21.74 -7.03
N SER A 350 -18.00 21.72 -6.74
CA SER A 350 -19.01 22.44 -7.51
C SER A 350 -19.84 23.37 -6.64
N ARG A 351 -20.46 24.37 -7.26
CA ARG A 351 -21.50 25.21 -6.67
C ARG A 351 -22.70 25.23 -7.62
N GLY A 352 -23.81 24.61 -7.21
CA GLY A 352 -24.88 24.30 -8.15
C GLY A 352 -24.38 23.41 -9.30
N THR A 353 -24.57 23.83 -10.54
CA THR A 353 -24.08 23.11 -11.74
C THR A 353 -22.69 23.55 -12.19
N THR A 354 -22.11 24.59 -11.58
CA THR A 354 -20.81 25.12 -11.98
C THR A 354 -19.70 24.39 -11.25
N VAL A 355 -18.76 23.83 -12.02
CA VAL A 355 -17.51 23.28 -11.50
C VAL A 355 -16.60 24.44 -11.10
N ILE A 356 -16.12 24.42 -9.87
CA ILE A 356 -15.24 25.45 -9.29
C ILE A 356 -13.77 25.01 -9.36
N ALA A 357 -13.50 23.74 -9.02
CA ALA A 357 -12.16 23.16 -9.08
C ALA A 357 -12.23 21.65 -9.28
N GLN A 358 -11.22 21.09 -9.93
CA GLN A 358 -11.03 19.64 -10.08
C GLN A 358 -9.56 19.25 -9.86
N THR A 359 -9.34 18.19 -9.10
CA THR A 359 -8.02 17.57 -8.91
C THR A 359 -8.20 16.06 -8.96
N SER A 360 -7.12 15.31 -9.13
CA SER A 360 -7.20 13.88 -9.32
C SER A 360 -5.99 13.12 -8.81
N ALA A 361 -6.16 11.81 -8.67
CA ALA A 361 -5.08 10.86 -8.48
C ALA A 361 -5.29 9.66 -9.41
N TRP A 362 -4.21 9.11 -9.96
CA TRP A 362 -4.23 7.99 -10.88
C TRP A 362 -4.06 6.67 -10.12
N LEU A 363 -4.91 5.70 -10.43
CA LEU A 363 -4.93 4.37 -9.82
C LEU A 363 -4.77 3.29 -10.88
N ASP A 364 -4.07 2.20 -10.53
CA ASP A 364 -3.99 0.98 -11.31
C ASP A 364 -4.22 -0.23 -10.41
N LEU A 365 -5.44 -0.77 -10.46
CA LEU A 365 -5.93 -1.78 -9.54
C LEU A 365 -5.87 -3.17 -10.17
N HIS A 366 -5.28 -4.13 -9.48
CA HIS A 366 -5.15 -5.52 -9.94
C HIS A 366 -5.66 -6.52 -8.91
N ASP A 367 -5.91 -7.75 -9.35
CA ASP A 367 -6.00 -8.87 -8.41
C ASP A 367 -4.63 -9.04 -7.71
N VAL A 368 -4.59 -9.26 -6.39
CA VAL A 368 -3.35 -9.39 -5.61
C VAL A 368 -2.42 -10.47 -6.20
N LYS A 369 -2.99 -11.53 -6.77
CA LYS A 369 -2.23 -12.63 -7.39
C LYS A 369 -1.52 -12.20 -8.69
N HIS A 370 -1.78 -11.01 -9.21
CA HIS A 370 -1.07 -10.49 -10.39
C HIS A 370 0.28 -9.86 -10.03
N PHE A 371 0.57 -9.61 -8.75
CA PHE A 371 1.80 -8.95 -8.33
C PHE A 371 2.99 -9.89 -8.12
N TYR A 372 2.75 -11.20 -8.06
CA TYR A 372 3.79 -12.17 -7.72
C TYR A 372 3.73 -13.43 -8.59
N GLU A 373 4.87 -14.11 -8.65
CA GLU A 373 5.05 -15.33 -9.42
C GLU A 373 4.62 -16.57 -8.60
N ARG A 374 3.93 -17.52 -9.23
CA ARG A 374 3.51 -18.78 -8.62
C ARG A 374 4.12 -19.96 -9.36
N ALA A 375 4.89 -20.79 -8.66
CA ALA A 375 5.41 -22.04 -9.20
C ALA A 375 4.75 -23.25 -8.54
N VAL A 376 4.42 -24.26 -9.34
CA VAL A 376 3.84 -25.52 -8.88
C VAL A 376 4.84 -26.64 -9.14
N ILE A 377 5.26 -27.33 -8.09
CA ILE A 377 6.12 -28.50 -8.16
C ILE A 377 5.27 -29.74 -7.98
N THR A 378 5.46 -30.74 -8.84
CA THR A 378 4.81 -32.03 -8.67
C THR A 378 5.84 -33.13 -8.50
N ASN A 379 5.51 -34.10 -7.65
CA ASN A 379 6.31 -35.30 -7.45
C ASN A 379 5.82 -36.41 -8.39
N THR A 380 6.76 -37.08 -9.05
CA THR A 380 6.51 -38.33 -9.75
C THR A 380 6.69 -39.47 -8.76
N VAL A 381 5.57 -40.00 -8.24
CA VAL A 381 5.53 -40.99 -7.16
C VAL A 381 5.39 -42.44 -7.63
N SER A 382 5.88 -42.77 -8.83
CA SER A 382 5.79 -44.13 -9.39
C SER A 382 7.03 -44.98 -9.04
N GLY A 383 6.80 -46.24 -8.65
CA GLY A 383 7.88 -47.19 -8.35
C GLY A 383 8.44 -47.06 -6.94
N ALA A 384 9.71 -47.45 -6.76
CA ALA A 384 10.42 -47.36 -5.49
C ALA A 384 10.64 -45.89 -5.07
N ILE A 385 10.66 -45.60 -3.77
CA ILE A 385 10.87 -44.23 -3.25
C ILE A 385 12.20 -43.64 -3.75
N SER A 386 13.23 -44.46 -3.90
CA SER A 386 14.52 -44.09 -4.50
C SER A 386 14.40 -43.50 -5.90
N ASN A 387 13.34 -43.86 -6.65
CA ASN A 387 13.10 -43.41 -8.02
C ASN A 387 12.15 -42.21 -8.08
N MET A 388 11.57 -41.79 -6.95
CA MET A 388 10.74 -40.60 -6.93
C MET A 388 11.57 -39.39 -7.34
N THR A 389 10.98 -38.53 -8.15
CA THR A 389 11.56 -37.28 -8.61
C THR A 389 10.51 -36.17 -8.55
N SER A 390 10.88 -34.94 -8.87
CA SER A 390 9.94 -33.84 -9.01
C SER A 390 10.34 -32.91 -10.16
N ALA A 391 9.38 -32.14 -10.65
CA ALA A 391 9.60 -31.17 -11.70
C ALA A 391 8.70 -29.93 -11.50
N VAL A 392 9.14 -28.81 -12.04
CA VAL A 392 8.32 -27.61 -12.18
C VAL A 392 7.24 -27.89 -13.23
N GLN A 393 5.99 -27.91 -12.81
CA GLN A 393 4.86 -28.16 -13.70
C GLN A 393 4.38 -26.87 -14.37
N ILE A 394 4.18 -25.83 -13.55
CA ILE A 394 3.61 -24.55 -13.98
C ILE A 394 4.42 -23.43 -13.33
N VAL A 395 4.70 -22.39 -14.12
CA VAL A 395 5.15 -21.09 -13.62
C VAL A 395 4.17 -20.04 -14.15
N GLU A 396 3.38 -19.47 -13.25
CA GLU A 396 2.54 -18.31 -13.54
C GLU A 396 3.31 -17.05 -13.17
N TYR A 397 3.80 -16.32 -14.18
CA TYR A 397 4.50 -15.06 -13.97
C TYR A 397 3.58 -13.95 -13.44
N ALA A 398 4.14 -13.03 -12.66
CA ALA A 398 3.49 -11.78 -12.30
C ALA A 398 3.06 -11.02 -13.57
N LYS A 399 1.86 -10.43 -13.53
CA LYS A 399 1.24 -9.69 -14.65
C LYS A 399 1.26 -8.19 -14.45
N ALA A 400 1.30 -7.74 -13.19
CA ALA A 400 1.52 -6.36 -12.82
C ALA A 400 2.98 -6.17 -12.41
N SER A 401 3.53 -4.97 -12.60
CA SER A 401 4.84 -4.65 -12.04
C SER A 401 4.77 -4.73 -10.52
N ALA A 402 5.76 -5.37 -9.92
CA ALA A 402 6.02 -5.19 -8.49
C ALA A 402 6.21 -3.69 -8.22
N LEU A 403 5.87 -3.27 -7.00
CA LEU A 403 5.61 -1.88 -6.64
C LEU A 403 6.87 -0.99 -6.60
N GLY A 404 8.00 -1.46 -7.13
CA GLY A 404 9.25 -0.72 -7.32
C GLY A 404 10.33 -1.51 -8.07
N ASP A 405 11.55 -0.96 -8.04
CA ASP A 405 12.70 -1.42 -8.85
C ASP A 405 13.79 -2.13 -8.01
N ASP A 406 13.48 -2.53 -6.77
CA ASP A 406 14.42 -3.21 -5.88
C ASP A 406 14.89 -4.53 -6.49
N GLN A 407 16.22 -4.75 -6.47
CA GLN A 407 16.86 -5.94 -7.03
C GLN A 407 16.94 -7.09 -6.02
N ASP A 408 15.86 -7.30 -5.28
CA ASP A 408 15.71 -8.40 -4.32
C ASP A 408 14.49 -9.24 -4.71
N ILE A 409 14.58 -10.56 -4.58
CA ILE A 409 13.45 -11.48 -4.72
C ILE A 409 13.30 -12.35 -3.47
N ILE A 410 12.09 -12.37 -2.91
CA ILE A 410 11.73 -13.27 -1.81
C ILE A 410 10.87 -14.41 -2.38
N VAL A 411 11.32 -15.64 -2.16
CA VAL A 411 10.58 -16.87 -2.51
C VAL A 411 10.01 -17.51 -1.24
N PHE A 412 8.68 -17.60 -1.15
CA PHE A 412 7.99 -18.30 -0.07
C PHE A 412 7.78 -19.78 -0.41
N VAL A 413 8.09 -20.67 0.54
CA VAL A 413 7.84 -22.12 0.44
C VAL A 413 7.01 -22.55 1.64
N HIS A 414 5.76 -22.95 1.38
CA HIS A 414 4.78 -23.27 2.42
C HIS A 414 5.13 -24.56 3.19
N GLY A 415 4.46 -24.75 4.33
CA GLY A 415 4.62 -25.91 5.23
C GLY A 415 3.90 -27.18 4.78
N PHE A 416 3.67 -28.09 5.73
CA PHE A 416 2.86 -29.29 5.52
C PHE A 416 1.38 -29.01 5.77
N ASN A 417 0.51 -29.93 5.34
CA ASN A 417 -0.94 -29.79 5.50
C ASN A 417 -1.49 -28.49 4.88
N VAL A 418 -1.00 -28.13 3.68
CA VAL A 418 -1.44 -26.96 2.90
C VAL A 418 -2.11 -27.45 1.62
N SER A 419 -3.31 -26.95 1.34
CA SER A 419 -4.02 -27.25 0.10
C SER A 419 -3.68 -26.18 -0.94
N VAL A 420 -3.99 -26.42 -2.21
CA VAL A 420 -3.79 -25.41 -3.25
C VAL A 420 -4.55 -24.10 -2.95
N ALA A 421 -5.71 -24.18 -2.28
CA ALA A 421 -6.45 -23.00 -1.85
C ALA A 421 -5.73 -22.28 -0.69
N ASP A 422 -5.34 -23.03 0.35
CA ASP A 422 -4.61 -22.47 1.50
C ASP A 422 -3.31 -21.80 1.02
N TRP A 423 -2.54 -22.44 0.15
CA TRP A 423 -1.30 -21.88 -0.41
C TRP A 423 -1.51 -20.53 -1.11
N ARG A 424 -2.61 -20.38 -1.87
CA ARG A 424 -2.93 -19.12 -2.56
C ARG A 424 -3.22 -18.01 -1.55
N ASN A 425 -4.08 -18.29 -0.59
CA ASN A 425 -4.47 -17.39 0.48
C ASN A 425 -3.27 -16.95 1.34
N GLU A 426 -2.45 -17.92 1.75
CA GLU A 426 -1.20 -17.65 2.48
C GLU A 426 -0.23 -16.80 1.66
N SER A 427 -0.12 -17.06 0.35
CA SER A 427 0.76 -16.30 -0.54
C SER A 427 0.30 -14.87 -0.75
N ASP A 428 -1.01 -14.64 -0.90
CA ASP A 428 -1.59 -13.30 -0.97
C ASP A 428 -1.28 -12.52 0.31
N THR A 429 -1.51 -13.14 1.48
CA THR A 429 -1.25 -12.55 2.79
C THR A 429 0.23 -12.21 2.99
N VAL A 430 1.14 -13.14 2.67
CA VAL A 430 2.59 -12.91 2.77
C VAL A 430 3.01 -11.75 1.88
N PHE A 431 2.50 -11.68 0.64
CA PHE A 431 2.78 -10.57 -0.28
C PHE A 431 2.28 -9.23 0.28
N LYS A 432 0.99 -9.16 0.65
CA LYS A 432 0.36 -7.94 1.20
C LYS A 432 1.16 -7.41 2.39
N ARG A 433 1.57 -8.28 3.31
CA ARG A 433 2.31 -7.90 4.53
C ARG A 433 3.76 -7.51 4.28
N LEU A 434 4.43 -8.15 3.33
CA LEU A 434 5.74 -7.69 2.86
C LEU A 434 5.63 -6.28 2.27
N TYR A 435 4.62 -6.03 1.41
CA TYR A 435 4.38 -4.72 0.82
C TYR A 435 4.11 -3.64 1.87
N GLN A 436 3.19 -3.90 2.81
CA GLN A 436 2.85 -3.00 3.91
C GLN A 436 3.99 -2.80 4.93
N SER A 437 5.01 -3.66 4.87
CA SER A 437 6.25 -3.52 5.64
C SER A 437 7.37 -2.81 4.87
N GLY A 438 7.11 -2.33 3.64
CA GLY A 438 8.05 -1.55 2.83
C GLY A 438 8.75 -2.32 1.71
N TYR A 439 8.43 -3.60 1.47
CA TYR A 439 9.06 -4.37 0.39
C TYR A 439 8.67 -3.85 -1.00
N ARG A 440 9.66 -3.57 -1.87
CA ARG A 440 9.44 -3.14 -3.26
C ARG A 440 10.12 -4.05 -4.29
N GLY A 441 10.62 -5.22 -3.87
CA GLY A 441 11.22 -6.22 -4.74
C GLY A 441 10.20 -7.19 -5.35
N LYS A 442 10.70 -8.26 -5.98
CA LYS A 442 9.86 -9.30 -6.58
C LYS A 442 9.47 -10.37 -5.56
N PHE A 443 8.22 -10.80 -5.58
CA PHE A 443 7.78 -11.93 -4.77
C PHE A 443 7.49 -13.16 -5.64
N ALA A 444 7.84 -14.33 -5.13
CA ALA A 444 7.44 -15.61 -5.70
C ALA A 444 7.02 -16.58 -4.59
N THR A 445 6.20 -17.56 -4.95
CA THR A 445 5.73 -18.60 -4.04
C THR A 445 5.72 -19.96 -4.72
N VAL A 446 5.97 -21.01 -3.94
CA VAL A 446 6.11 -22.39 -4.44
C VAL A 446 5.12 -23.31 -3.77
N GLU A 447 4.28 -23.95 -4.57
CA GLU A 447 3.44 -25.09 -4.16
C GLU A 447 4.21 -26.39 -4.32
N TRP A 448 4.11 -27.27 -3.34
CA TRP A 448 4.64 -28.63 -3.38
C TRP A 448 3.66 -29.61 -2.75
N PRO A 449 3.66 -30.90 -3.16
CA PRO A 449 2.57 -31.82 -2.87
C PRO A 449 2.69 -32.44 -1.47
N CYS A 450 2.57 -31.62 -0.42
CA CYS A 450 2.63 -32.05 0.98
C CYS A 450 1.45 -32.98 1.35
N GLU A 451 1.55 -33.71 2.46
CA GLU A 451 0.42 -34.51 2.95
C GLU A 451 -0.61 -33.65 3.67
N ARG A 452 -1.89 -34.06 3.56
CA ARG A 452 -3.01 -33.47 4.30
C ARG A 452 -3.28 -34.27 5.57
N LEU A 453 -3.40 -33.56 6.67
CA LEU A 453 -3.64 -34.14 7.98
C LEU A 453 -5.14 -34.14 8.31
N ASP A 454 -5.65 -35.30 8.67
CA ASP A 454 -6.94 -35.41 9.36
C ASP A 454 -6.70 -35.37 10.87
N TRP A 455 -6.98 -34.22 11.47
CA TRP A 455 -6.79 -33.98 12.90
C TRP A 455 -7.64 -34.90 13.80
N SER A 456 -8.71 -35.51 13.28
CA SER A 456 -9.54 -36.46 14.03
C SER A 456 -8.87 -37.83 14.25
N LEU A 457 -7.79 -38.11 13.51
CA LEU A 457 -7.09 -39.38 13.50
C LEU A 457 -5.66 -39.30 14.10
N LEU A 458 -5.30 -38.17 14.72
CA LEU A 458 -3.97 -37.92 15.31
C LEU A 458 -3.48 -39.05 16.24
N GLN A 459 -4.39 -39.76 16.92
CA GLN A 459 -4.04 -40.89 17.78
C GLN A 459 -3.71 -42.19 17.02
N THR A 460 -3.92 -42.25 15.70
CA THR A 460 -3.86 -43.51 14.93
C THR A 460 -2.98 -43.48 13.68
N ARG A 461 -2.47 -42.32 13.21
CA ARG A 461 -1.53 -42.25 12.06
C ARG A 461 -0.50 -41.11 12.18
N ALA A 462 0.38 -41.17 13.17
CA ALA A 462 1.50 -40.23 13.31
C ALA A 462 2.40 -40.19 12.05
N ALA A 463 2.51 -41.29 11.30
CA ALA A 463 3.22 -41.46 10.02
C ALA A 463 2.98 -40.40 8.90
N VAL A 464 2.00 -39.52 9.02
CA VAL A 464 1.73 -38.46 8.03
C VAL A 464 2.88 -37.46 7.90
N PHE A 465 3.58 -37.13 9.00
CA PHE A 465 4.75 -36.25 8.97
C PHE A 465 5.89 -36.88 8.17
N ASN A 466 6.12 -38.18 8.34
CA ASN A 466 7.09 -38.97 7.58
C ASN A 466 6.79 -38.97 6.08
N GLN A 467 5.53 -39.20 5.72
CA GLN A 467 5.07 -39.21 4.33
C GLN A 467 5.19 -37.82 3.68
N SER A 468 4.86 -36.77 4.42
CA SER A 468 5.03 -35.40 3.96
C SER A 468 6.52 -35.03 3.82
N GLU A 469 7.37 -35.45 4.76
CA GLU A 469 8.80 -35.15 4.73
C GLU A 469 9.50 -35.82 3.53
N ILE A 470 9.19 -37.08 3.20
CA ILE A 470 9.77 -37.70 2.00
C ILE A 470 9.35 -36.93 0.74
N LYS A 471 8.08 -36.51 0.64
CA LYS A 471 7.61 -35.70 -0.49
C LYS A 471 8.32 -34.35 -0.55
N ALA A 472 8.62 -33.74 0.60
CA ALA A 472 9.37 -32.50 0.69
C ALA A 472 10.81 -32.66 0.16
N TYR A 473 11.52 -33.70 0.59
CA TYR A 473 12.87 -33.99 0.06
C TYR A 473 12.86 -34.22 -1.45
N LYS A 474 11.86 -34.94 -1.96
CA LYS A 474 11.73 -35.19 -3.41
C LYS A 474 11.37 -33.92 -4.17
N ALA A 475 10.56 -33.03 -3.60
CA ALA A 475 10.23 -31.72 -4.17
C ALA A 475 11.46 -30.79 -4.28
N GLY A 476 12.53 -31.04 -3.50
CA GLY A 476 13.78 -30.29 -3.58
C GLY A 476 14.41 -30.26 -4.98
N ILE A 477 14.26 -31.32 -5.78
CA ILE A 477 14.75 -31.38 -7.17
C ILE A 477 14.04 -30.33 -8.05
N GLY A 478 12.70 -30.28 -7.97
CA GLY A 478 11.88 -29.31 -8.69
C GLY A 478 12.14 -27.88 -8.22
N PHE A 479 12.34 -27.68 -6.92
CA PHE A 479 12.65 -26.36 -6.38
C PHE A 479 14.05 -25.88 -6.82
N ALA A 480 15.04 -26.77 -6.84
CA ALA A 480 16.36 -26.47 -7.39
C ALA A 480 16.29 -26.04 -8.87
N ALA A 481 15.52 -26.77 -9.67
CA ALA A 481 15.29 -26.41 -11.07
C ALA A 481 14.57 -25.05 -11.21
N TYR A 482 13.57 -24.78 -10.38
CA TYR A 482 12.87 -23.50 -10.36
C TYR A 482 13.78 -22.33 -9.99
N ALA A 483 14.56 -22.47 -8.91
CA ALA A 483 15.45 -21.42 -8.47
C ALA A 483 16.57 -21.16 -9.48
N SER A 484 17.09 -22.20 -10.15
CA SER A 484 17.99 -22.04 -11.31
C SER A 484 17.34 -21.23 -12.44
N GLN A 485 16.06 -21.48 -12.76
CA GLN A 485 15.32 -20.69 -13.76
C GLN A 485 15.13 -19.23 -13.31
N LEU A 486 14.89 -18.98 -12.02
CA LEU A 486 14.79 -17.64 -11.46
C LEU A 486 16.11 -16.88 -11.62
N GLN A 487 17.23 -17.48 -11.18
CA GLN A 487 18.56 -16.87 -11.28
C GLN A 487 18.96 -16.58 -12.73
N ALA A 488 18.60 -17.46 -13.67
CA ALA A 488 18.85 -17.23 -15.10
C ALA A 488 18.05 -16.03 -15.66
N ARG A 489 16.81 -15.83 -15.20
CA ARG A 489 15.96 -14.70 -15.63
C ARG A 489 16.27 -13.40 -14.90
N LEU A 490 16.76 -13.49 -13.67
CA LEU A 490 17.00 -12.38 -12.76
C LEU A 490 18.47 -12.40 -12.25
N PRO A 491 19.47 -12.35 -13.15
CA PRO A 491 20.88 -12.60 -12.80
C PRO A 491 21.50 -11.56 -11.85
N ASN A 492 20.88 -10.38 -11.73
CA ASN A 492 21.34 -9.31 -10.85
C ASN A 492 20.51 -9.20 -9.55
N TYR A 493 19.54 -10.09 -9.34
CA TYR A 493 18.70 -10.06 -8.15
C TYR A 493 19.32 -10.88 -7.03
N ARG A 494 19.21 -10.37 -5.80
CA ARG A 494 19.49 -11.13 -4.59
C ARG A 494 18.35 -12.09 -4.30
N LEU A 495 18.68 -13.36 -4.07
CA LEU A 495 17.68 -14.42 -3.88
C LEU A 495 17.54 -14.76 -2.40
N HIS A 496 16.37 -14.43 -1.85
CA HIS A 496 15.99 -14.74 -0.48
C HIS A 496 14.91 -15.81 -0.45
N VAL A 497 14.99 -16.75 0.49
CA VAL A 497 13.97 -17.79 0.68
C VAL A 497 13.41 -17.72 2.07
N LEU A 498 12.09 -17.72 2.16
CA LEU A 498 11.33 -17.89 3.39
C LEU A 498 10.70 -19.28 3.38
N GLY A 499 11.33 -20.23 4.08
CA GLY A 499 10.80 -21.59 4.23
C GLY A 499 10.03 -21.72 5.54
N HIS A 500 8.80 -22.22 5.48
CA HIS A 500 7.99 -22.49 6.66
C HIS A 500 7.89 -23.98 6.97
N SER A 501 7.97 -24.36 8.25
CA SER A 501 7.68 -25.74 8.69
C SER A 501 8.46 -26.79 7.88
N GLN A 502 7.80 -27.82 7.32
CA GLN A 502 8.41 -28.83 6.44
C GLN A 502 8.81 -28.30 5.04
N GLY A 503 8.36 -27.11 4.63
CA GLY A 503 8.90 -26.43 3.44
C GLY A 503 10.42 -26.23 3.53
N ASN A 504 10.96 -26.19 4.75
CA ASN A 504 12.41 -26.15 4.98
C ASN A 504 13.14 -27.44 4.56
N ALA A 505 12.46 -28.59 4.51
CA ALA A 505 13.01 -29.82 3.93
C ALA A 505 13.15 -29.71 2.41
N VAL A 506 12.21 -29.07 1.73
CA VAL A 506 12.31 -28.76 0.29
C VAL A 506 13.54 -27.91 0.02
N VAL A 507 13.67 -26.79 0.74
CA VAL A 507 14.72 -25.80 0.51
C VAL A 507 16.09 -26.37 0.88
N SER A 508 16.23 -27.00 2.05
CA SER A 508 17.53 -27.53 2.52
C SER A 508 18.04 -28.65 1.62
N GLU A 509 17.15 -29.51 1.13
CA GLU A 509 17.52 -30.58 0.21
C GLU A 509 17.90 -30.04 -1.18
N ALA A 510 17.21 -29.02 -1.68
CA ALA A 510 17.56 -28.35 -2.93
C ALA A 510 18.96 -27.70 -2.87
N ILE A 511 19.29 -27.05 -1.75
CA ILE A 511 20.63 -26.48 -1.51
C ILE A 511 21.67 -27.61 -1.49
N LYS A 512 21.42 -28.67 -0.71
CA LYS A 512 22.34 -29.80 -0.56
C LYS A 512 22.68 -30.46 -1.88
N GLN A 513 21.72 -30.54 -2.79
CA GLN A 513 21.91 -31.09 -4.14
C GLN A 513 22.75 -30.19 -5.05
N GLY A 514 23.20 -29.02 -4.56
CA GLY A 514 24.05 -28.08 -5.28
C GLY A 514 23.29 -27.25 -6.33
N GLY A 515 21.96 -27.27 -6.31
CA GLY A 515 21.13 -26.70 -7.37
C GLY A 515 20.79 -25.22 -7.20
N VAL A 516 21.16 -24.59 -6.06
CA VAL A 516 20.81 -23.19 -5.79
C VAL A 516 21.81 -22.49 -4.87
N THR A 517 22.07 -21.21 -5.14
CA THR A 517 22.75 -20.28 -4.23
C THR A 517 21.79 -19.22 -3.72
N PHE A 518 21.81 -18.94 -2.43
CA PHE A 518 20.92 -17.97 -1.80
C PHE A 518 21.72 -16.87 -1.10
N ASP A 519 21.18 -15.65 -1.09
CA ASP A 519 21.69 -14.56 -0.27
C ASP A 519 21.26 -14.75 1.18
N THR A 520 19.97 -15.02 1.38
CA THR A 520 19.39 -15.30 2.70
C THR A 520 18.42 -16.47 2.64
N TYR A 521 18.52 -17.38 3.59
CA TYR A 521 17.53 -18.42 3.84
C TYR A 521 16.98 -18.30 5.27
N ILE A 522 15.69 -17.98 5.38
CA ILE A 522 14.97 -17.87 6.64
C ILE A 522 14.25 -19.19 6.91
N LEU A 523 14.64 -19.83 8.02
CA LEU A 523 14.01 -21.03 8.58
C LEU A 523 12.90 -20.58 9.54
N SER A 524 11.67 -20.43 9.07
CA SER A 524 10.53 -20.05 9.92
C SER A 524 9.83 -21.28 10.49
N GLN A 525 9.92 -21.47 11.81
CA GLN A 525 9.35 -22.61 12.55
C GLN A 525 9.67 -23.96 11.88
N SER A 526 10.92 -24.13 11.44
CA SER A 526 11.38 -25.28 10.66
C SER A 526 11.22 -26.61 11.40
N ALA A 527 10.53 -27.55 10.75
CA ALA A 527 10.23 -28.89 11.26
C ALA A 527 11.29 -29.92 10.79
N LEU A 528 12.56 -29.62 11.09
CA LEU A 528 13.71 -30.49 10.83
C LEU A 528 14.61 -30.56 12.05
N PRO A 529 15.30 -31.68 12.32
CA PRO A 529 16.17 -31.80 13.49
C PRO A 529 17.25 -30.73 13.54
N ALA A 530 17.45 -30.09 14.70
CA ALA A 530 18.56 -29.17 14.93
C ALA A 530 19.92 -29.80 14.58
N SER A 531 20.07 -31.11 14.86
CA SER A 531 21.29 -31.86 14.52
C SER A 531 21.63 -31.89 13.01
N ALA A 532 20.65 -31.61 12.15
CA ALA A 532 20.90 -31.56 10.70
C ALA A 532 21.74 -30.34 10.31
N TYR A 533 21.57 -29.21 10.99
CA TYR A 533 22.29 -27.96 10.74
C TYR A 533 23.50 -27.77 11.66
N ASP A 534 23.50 -28.42 12.82
CA ASP A 534 24.60 -28.39 13.78
C ASP A 534 24.84 -29.78 14.37
N VAL A 535 25.99 -30.39 14.06
CA VAL A 535 26.35 -31.71 14.59
C VAL A 535 26.47 -31.74 16.11
N ASN A 536 26.64 -30.60 16.77
CA ASN A 536 26.73 -30.48 18.23
C ASN A 536 25.41 -30.13 18.90
N ALA A 537 24.31 -30.05 18.14
CA ALA A 537 22.99 -29.72 18.69
C ALA A 537 22.64 -30.67 19.86
N PRO A 538 22.18 -30.11 21.01
CA PRO A 538 21.84 -30.88 22.19
C PRO A 538 20.77 -31.94 21.94
N THR A 539 20.98 -33.13 22.48
CA THR A 539 20.00 -34.21 22.40
C THR A 539 18.85 -34.00 23.38
N ASP A 540 17.65 -34.39 22.97
CA ASP A 540 16.46 -34.35 23.80
C ASP A 540 16.26 -35.68 24.54
N SER A 541 16.00 -35.61 25.85
CA SER A 541 15.87 -36.81 26.69
C SER A 541 14.69 -37.72 26.32
N TYR A 542 13.59 -37.15 25.83
CA TYR A 542 12.41 -37.91 25.41
C TYR A 542 12.68 -38.68 24.11
N LEU A 543 13.32 -38.03 23.13
CA LEU A 543 13.74 -38.70 21.90
C LEU A 543 14.82 -39.75 22.13
N MET A 544 15.78 -39.49 23.04
CA MET A 544 16.80 -40.46 23.42
C MET A 544 16.21 -41.68 24.14
N ALA A 545 15.16 -41.49 24.94
CA ALA A 545 14.44 -42.61 25.56
C ALA A 545 13.78 -43.51 24.49
N ALA A 546 13.13 -42.92 23.48
CA ALA A 546 12.54 -43.67 22.36
C ALA A 546 13.60 -44.45 21.56
N GLU A 547 14.80 -43.88 21.37
CA GLU A 547 15.92 -44.55 20.71
C GLU A 547 16.53 -45.71 21.53
N SER A 548 16.36 -45.69 22.84
CA SER A 548 16.85 -46.75 23.74
C SER A 548 15.94 -47.99 23.80
N VAL A 549 14.76 -47.95 23.17
CA VAL A 549 13.83 -49.08 23.15
C VAL A 549 14.42 -50.21 22.30
N PRO A 550 14.62 -51.43 22.85
CA PRO A 550 15.18 -52.54 22.10
C PRO A 550 14.38 -52.86 20.83
N GLY A 551 15.07 -52.91 19.68
CA GLY A 551 14.47 -53.20 18.38
C GLY A 551 13.90 -51.98 17.64
N PHE A 552 14.01 -50.77 18.21
CA PHE A 552 13.54 -49.51 17.60
C PHE A 552 14.69 -48.52 17.32
N HIS A 553 15.92 -49.03 17.21
CA HIS A 553 17.09 -48.21 16.88
C HIS A 553 16.98 -47.63 15.47
N THR A 554 17.64 -46.50 15.23
CA THR A 554 17.56 -45.77 13.95
C THR A 554 18.92 -45.15 13.59
N PRO A 555 19.24 -44.97 12.29
CA PRO A 555 20.48 -44.31 11.90
C PRO A 555 20.51 -42.84 12.36
N GLU A 556 21.62 -42.40 12.94
CA GLU A 556 21.81 -41.02 13.42
C GLU A 556 22.45 -40.10 12.40
N TRP A 557 23.55 -40.56 11.82
CA TRP A 557 24.46 -39.73 11.05
C TRP A 557 24.13 -39.75 9.57
N GLN A 558 24.37 -38.63 8.91
CA GLN A 558 24.32 -38.60 7.45
C GLN A 558 25.22 -39.70 6.83
N PRO A 559 24.86 -40.25 5.66
CA PRO A 559 23.76 -39.82 4.80
C PRO A 559 22.38 -40.33 5.25
N MET A 560 22.30 -41.44 5.98
CA MET A 560 21.03 -42.12 6.28
C MET A 560 20.25 -41.51 7.45
N GLY A 561 20.94 -40.88 8.39
CA GLY A 561 20.33 -40.13 9.48
C GLY A 561 20.43 -38.61 9.32
N TYR A 562 19.83 -37.88 10.25
CA TYR A 562 19.75 -36.43 10.19
C TYR A 562 21.05 -35.71 10.56
N ARG A 563 21.85 -36.24 11.49
CA ARG A 563 22.97 -35.49 12.07
C ARG A 563 24.01 -35.15 11.01
N GLY A 564 24.24 -33.85 10.82
CA GLY A 564 25.17 -33.30 9.83
C GLY A 564 24.60 -33.14 8.42
N ALA A 565 23.33 -33.47 8.16
CA ALA A 565 22.80 -33.55 6.80
C ALA A 565 22.88 -32.22 6.01
N TYR A 566 22.86 -31.07 6.71
CA TYR A 566 22.78 -29.71 6.18
C TYR A 566 23.82 -28.76 6.82
N THR A 567 25.04 -29.24 7.07
CA THR A 567 26.12 -28.42 7.68
C THR A 567 27.00 -27.66 6.71
N ASN A 568 26.71 -27.74 5.40
CA ASN A 568 27.47 -27.06 4.34
C ASN A 568 26.50 -26.33 3.40
N LEU A 569 25.75 -25.37 3.93
CA LEU A 569 24.82 -24.54 3.15
C LEU A 569 25.42 -23.14 2.94
N PRO A 570 25.45 -22.59 1.70
CA PRO A 570 25.93 -21.24 1.43
C PRO A 570 24.87 -20.18 1.79
N GLY A 571 25.31 -18.93 1.90
CA GLY A 571 24.44 -17.78 2.19
C GLY A 571 24.23 -17.54 3.68
N GLN A 572 23.46 -16.50 4.00
CA GLN A 572 23.07 -16.19 5.38
C GLN A 572 21.85 -17.03 5.77
N ILE A 573 21.93 -17.77 6.87
CA ILE A 573 20.82 -18.58 7.36
C ILE A 573 20.32 -18.02 8.67
N VAL A 574 19.01 -17.74 8.76
CA VAL A 574 18.40 -17.13 9.95
C VAL A 574 17.29 -18.02 10.46
N ASN A 575 17.38 -18.44 11.72
CA ASN A 575 16.39 -19.28 12.37
C ASN A 575 15.32 -18.44 13.08
N PHE A 576 14.10 -18.43 12.54
CA PHE A 576 12.94 -17.81 13.16
C PHE A 576 12.23 -18.89 13.97
N TYR A 577 12.60 -19.00 15.26
CA TYR A 577 12.21 -20.11 16.12
C TYR A 577 11.12 -19.72 17.11
N ASN A 578 10.28 -20.69 17.48
CA ASN A 578 9.29 -20.57 18.54
C ASN A 578 9.42 -21.79 19.46
N THR A 579 9.96 -21.58 20.67
CA THR A 579 10.13 -22.63 21.67
C THR A 579 8.81 -23.20 22.20
N ASN A 580 7.71 -22.47 22.02
CA ASN A 580 6.37 -22.84 22.46
C ASN A 580 5.47 -23.31 21.31
N ASP A 581 6.05 -23.63 20.15
CA ASP A 581 5.29 -24.05 18.98
C ASP A 581 4.59 -25.39 19.20
N PRO A 582 3.25 -25.42 19.23
CA PRO A 582 2.51 -26.62 19.59
C PRO A 582 2.47 -27.65 18.46
N VAL A 583 2.69 -27.25 17.20
CA VAL A 583 2.80 -28.18 16.07
C VAL A 583 4.18 -28.84 16.05
N LEU A 584 5.24 -28.12 16.42
CA LEU A 584 6.56 -28.72 16.60
C LEU A 584 6.61 -29.68 17.81
N ALA A 585 5.78 -29.46 18.83
CA ALA A 585 5.57 -30.46 19.89
C ALA A 585 4.88 -31.73 19.38
N VAL A 586 3.91 -31.62 18.46
CA VAL A 586 3.32 -32.79 17.78
C VAL A 586 4.36 -33.50 16.91
N TRP A 587 5.22 -32.75 16.22
CA TRP A 587 6.36 -33.31 15.48
C TRP A 587 7.30 -34.10 16.40
N MET A 588 7.60 -33.62 17.61
CA MET A 588 8.39 -34.36 18.60
C MET A 588 7.76 -35.71 18.98
N LEU A 589 6.43 -35.74 19.12
CA LEU A 589 5.70 -36.99 19.38
C LEU A 589 5.81 -37.95 18.20
N ASP A 590 5.62 -37.46 16.98
CA ASP A 590 5.79 -38.25 15.75
C ASP A 590 7.19 -38.87 15.67
N GLN A 591 8.25 -38.09 15.91
CA GLN A 591 9.62 -38.61 15.90
C GLN A 591 9.82 -39.73 16.93
N ALA A 592 9.23 -39.60 18.12
CA ALA A 592 9.35 -40.63 19.16
C ALA A 592 8.61 -41.92 18.80
N VAL A 593 7.36 -41.82 18.33
CA VAL A 593 6.44 -42.96 18.24
C VAL A 593 6.29 -43.55 16.84
N ALA A 594 6.52 -42.76 15.80
CA ALA A 594 6.27 -43.14 14.41
C ALA A 594 7.55 -43.41 13.61
N LYS A 595 8.71 -43.45 14.27
CA LYS A 595 9.99 -43.83 13.66
C LYS A 595 10.55 -45.08 14.35
N PRO A 596 11.03 -46.09 13.62
CA PRO A 596 10.80 -46.33 12.20
C PRO A 596 9.32 -46.43 11.85
N ASN A 597 8.95 -45.93 10.68
CA ASN A 597 7.57 -45.80 10.24
C ASN A 597 6.86 -47.16 10.13
N GLY A 598 5.73 -47.30 10.82
CA GLY A 598 4.89 -48.50 10.78
C GLY A 598 5.37 -49.64 11.70
N LEU A 599 6.53 -49.52 12.35
CA LEU A 599 7.11 -50.61 13.14
C LEU A 599 6.27 -50.91 14.40
N ALA A 600 5.88 -49.86 15.13
CA ALA A 600 5.03 -49.99 16.31
C ALA A 600 3.64 -50.53 15.92
N GLU A 601 3.05 -50.02 14.84
CA GLU A 601 1.76 -50.46 14.34
C GLU A 601 1.80 -51.93 13.90
N ASN A 602 2.88 -52.36 13.26
CA ASN A 602 3.05 -53.75 12.80
C ASN A 602 3.10 -54.77 13.95
N GLN A 603 3.51 -54.37 15.16
CA GLN A 603 3.44 -55.23 16.34
C GLN A 603 2.01 -55.51 16.81
N ILE A 604 1.07 -54.62 16.48
CA ILE A 604 -0.34 -54.72 16.87
C ILE A 604 -1.18 -55.29 15.71
N HIS A 605 -0.93 -54.79 14.50
CA HIS A 605 -1.63 -55.12 13.27
C HIS A 605 -0.61 -55.31 12.13
N PRO A 606 -0.33 -56.55 11.70
CA PRO A 606 0.65 -56.82 10.65
C PRO A 606 0.40 -55.99 9.40
N GLY A 607 1.43 -55.27 8.96
CA GLY A 607 1.30 -54.22 7.94
C GLY A 607 2.62 -53.91 7.24
N LYS A 608 2.66 -52.75 6.59
CA LYS A 608 3.90 -52.22 6.01
C LYS A 608 4.68 -51.49 7.08
N PHE A 609 5.97 -51.77 7.19
CA PHE A 609 6.81 -51.14 8.19
C PHE A 609 8.26 -51.00 7.72
N TYR A 610 8.98 -50.14 8.40
CA TYR A 610 10.41 -49.99 8.29
C TYR A 610 11.10 -50.49 9.55
N ASP A 611 12.34 -50.96 9.43
CA ASP A 611 13.20 -51.23 10.59
C ASP A 611 14.68 -50.89 10.30
N TYR A 612 15.53 -51.11 11.30
CA TYR A 612 16.97 -50.91 11.20
C TYR A 612 17.70 -51.98 12.00
N ASP A 613 18.59 -52.71 11.33
CA ASP A 613 19.32 -53.84 11.93
C ASP A 613 20.61 -53.44 12.67
N GLY A 614 20.87 -52.14 12.81
CA GLY A 614 22.13 -51.59 13.34
C GLY A 614 23.18 -51.28 12.27
N THR A 615 22.98 -51.74 11.03
CA THR A 615 23.82 -51.43 9.87
C THR A 615 23.00 -50.86 8.72
N ASN A 616 21.87 -51.49 8.40
CA ASN A 616 21.03 -51.24 7.25
C ASN A 616 19.59 -50.98 7.66
N GLY A 617 18.93 -50.09 6.93
CA GLY A 617 17.49 -49.87 7.04
C GLY A 617 16.73 -50.73 6.04
N TRP A 618 15.59 -51.29 6.44
CA TRP A 618 14.77 -52.13 5.59
C TRP A 618 13.34 -51.65 5.54
N TRP A 619 12.70 -51.87 4.40
CA TRP A 619 11.25 -51.78 4.24
C TRP A 619 10.67 -53.18 4.10
N HIS A 620 9.53 -53.41 4.72
CA HIS A 620 8.80 -54.68 4.71
C HIS A 620 7.33 -54.48 4.33
N ASN A 621 6.79 -55.47 3.63
CA ASN A 621 5.35 -55.59 3.35
C ASN A 621 4.71 -56.75 4.13
N TRP A 622 3.38 -56.76 4.19
CA TRP A 622 2.56 -57.78 4.88
C TRP A 622 2.70 -59.23 4.35
N ILE A 623 3.45 -59.43 3.26
CA ILE A 623 3.74 -60.74 2.63
C ILE A 623 5.24 -61.09 2.61
N LEU A 624 6.04 -60.50 3.52
CA LEU A 624 7.50 -60.72 3.68
C LEU A 624 8.37 -60.27 2.48
N SER A 625 7.81 -59.58 1.48
CA SER A 625 8.64 -58.89 0.48
C SER A 625 9.34 -57.70 1.15
N SER A 626 10.65 -57.64 1.03
CA SER A 626 11.47 -56.62 1.69
C SER A 626 12.47 -56.03 0.72
N TYR A 627 12.83 -54.76 0.90
CA TYR A 627 13.96 -54.16 0.19
C TYR A 627 14.86 -53.37 1.13
N LEU A 628 16.15 -53.35 0.79
CA LEU A 628 17.15 -52.53 1.46
C LEU A 628 16.91 -51.06 1.11
N VAL A 629 16.76 -50.21 2.12
CA VAL A 629 16.63 -48.76 1.93
C VAL A 629 18.00 -48.17 1.66
N THR A 630 18.25 -47.85 0.39
CA THR A 630 19.52 -47.26 -0.09
C THR A 630 19.43 -45.76 -0.32
N ASP A 631 18.22 -45.20 -0.35
CA ASP A 631 18.00 -43.77 -0.53
C ASP A 631 18.14 -43.02 0.81
N PRO A 632 19.11 -42.10 0.94
CA PRO A 632 19.26 -41.27 2.13
C PRO A 632 18.01 -40.48 2.52
N GLN A 633 17.22 -40.02 1.54
CA GLN A 633 16.00 -39.24 1.80
C GLN A 633 14.90 -40.12 2.38
N GLU A 634 14.73 -41.34 1.83
CA GLU A 634 13.82 -42.35 2.38
C GLU A 634 14.24 -42.74 3.79
N SER A 635 15.53 -43.00 4.02
CA SER A 635 16.03 -43.38 5.33
C SER A 635 15.76 -42.30 6.39
N ARG A 636 16.04 -41.02 6.09
CA ARG A 636 15.72 -39.91 7.01
C ARG A 636 14.22 -39.81 7.26
N ALA A 637 13.41 -39.77 6.20
CA ALA A 637 11.97 -39.56 6.30
C ALA A 637 11.19 -40.75 6.89
N MET A 638 11.66 -41.99 6.76
CA MET A 638 10.90 -43.18 7.17
C MET A 638 11.53 -43.97 8.32
N ILE A 639 12.85 -43.90 8.51
CA ILE A 639 13.56 -44.75 9.48
C ILE A 639 14.18 -43.91 10.59
N SER A 640 14.98 -42.91 10.22
CA SER A 640 15.76 -42.11 11.16
C SER A 640 14.83 -41.38 12.13
N ARG A 641 15.15 -41.49 13.41
CA ARG A 641 14.55 -40.69 14.47
C ARG A 641 15.46 -39.50 14.78
N SER A 642 14.87 -38.31 14.88
CA SER A 642 15.58 -37.16 15.45
C SER A 642 16.07 -37.48 16.87
N ARG A 643 17.28 -37.05 17.22
CA ARG A 643 17.76 -37.08 18.62
C ARG A 643 17.69 -35.71 19.28
N THR A 644 17.29 -34.67 18.54
CA THR A 644 17.24 -33.27 19.00
C THR A 644 15.85 -32.69 18.78
N TRP A 645 15.55 -31.57 19.43
CA TRP A 645 14.40 -30.76 19.04
C TRP A 645 14.50 -30.29 17.58
N PRO A 646 13.36 -29.95 16.93
CA PRO A 646 13.38 -29.33 15.63
C PRO A 646 14.05 -27.95 15.71
N ILE A 647 14.81 -27.56 14.69
CA ILE A 647 15.56 -26.30 14.68
C ILE A 647 14.64 -25.09 14.87
N GLY A 648 13.40 -25.15 14.35
CA GLY A 648 12.37 -24.12 14.54
C GLY A 648 11.82 -24.02 15.96
N GLY A 649 12.11 -24.98 16.84
CA GLY A 649 11.74 -24.96 18.25
C GLY A 649 12.92 -24.69 19.19
N THR A 650 14.14 -24.56 18.66
CA THR A 650 15.35 -24.38 19.46
C THR A 650 15.96 -23.00 19.24
N PRO A 651 16.33 -22.27 20.31
CA PRO A 651 17.22 -21.14 20.15
C PRO A 651 18.55 -21.64 19.55
N PRO A 652 19.21 -20.86 18.67
CA PRO A 652 20.61 -21.11 18.41
C PRO A 652 21.38 -20.70 19.66
N GLU A 653 21.74 -21.65 20.53
CA GLU A 653 22.63 -21.39 21.66
C GLU A 653 23.99 -21.00 21.08
N THR A 654 24.27 -19.70 20.99
CA THR A 654 25.56 -19.15 20.56
C THR A 654 26.09 -19.71 19.23
N GLY A 655 25.38 -19.49 18.12
CA GLY A 655 25.86 -19.86 16.78
C GLY A 655 25.89 -21.37 16.53
N HIS A 656 24.76 -21.92 16.09
CA HIS A 656 24.60 -23.35 15.82
C HIS A 656 25.02 -23.72 14.39
N GLY A 657 26.20 -24.30 14.22
CA GLY A 657 26.66 -24.84 12.93
C GLY A 657 26.60 -23.80 11.80
N VAL A 658 25.73 -24.03 10.80
CA VAL A 658 25.53 -23.12 9.65
C VAL A 658 24.58 -21.94 9.91
N ILE A 659 23.87 -21.92 11.04
CA ILE A 659 22.89 -20.89 11.36
C ILE A 659 23.61 -19.59 11.75
N SER A 660 23.40 -18.54 10.97
CA SER A 660 24.06 -17.24 11.17
C SER A 660 23.45 -16.43 12.32
N SER A 661 22.14 -16.53 12.55
CA SER A 661 21.45 -15.84 13.66
C SER A 661 20.09 -16.46 13.97
N GLY A 662 19.51 -16.11 15.13
CA GLY A 662 18.20 -16.59 15.57
C GLY A 662 17.27 -15.46 16.03
N ILE A 663 15.98 -15.62 15.74
CA ILE A 663 14.90 -14.70 16.09
C ILE A 663 13.84 -15.48 16.88
N ASP A 664 13.67 -15.13 18.16
CA ASP A 664 12.63 -15.73 19.00
C ASP A 664 11.26 -15.12 18.68
N LEU A 665 10.38 -15.90 18.07
CA LEU A 665 9.03 -15.46 17.70
C LEU A 665 8.10 -15.31 18.89
N ASN A 666 8.33 -16.06 19.97
CA ASN A 666 7.52 -15.96 21.19
C ASN A 666 7.84 -14.67 21.93
N THR A 667 9.11 -14.47 22.27
CA THR A 667 9.56 -13.31 23.04
C THR A 667 9.32 -12.00 22.27
N ARG A 668 9.50 -12.02 20.94
CA ARG A 668 9.51 -10.80 20.13
C ARG A 668 8.15 -10.43 19.53
N TYR A 669 7.31 -11.42 19.22
CA TYR A 669 6.02 -11.20 18.55
C TYR A 669 4.84 -11.86 19.27
N GLY A 670 5.07 -12.51 20.41
CA GLY A 670 4.00 -13.16 21.18
C GLY A 670 3.37 -14.34 20.45
N PHE A 671 4.12 -15.04 19.60
CA PHE A 671 3.67 -16.32 19.02
C PHE A 671 3.75 -17.34 20.16
N LYS A 672 2.60 -17.65 20.77
CA LYS A 672 2.52 -18.50 21.96
C LYS A 672 2.30 -19.94 21.51
N ASP A 673 1.52 -20.67 22.28
CA ASP A 673 1.21 -22.09 22.18
C ASP A 673 -0.24 -22.35 21.75
N SER A 674 -0.92 -21.36 21.15
CA SER A 674 -2.31 -21.54 20.71
C SER A 674 -2.36 -22.51 19.52
N PHE A 675 -2.71 -23.76 19.80
CA PHE A 675 -2.75 -24.83 18.80
C PHE A 675 -4.01 -24.74 17.91
N PRO A 676 -3.89 -24.89 16.57
CA PRO A 676 -2.67 -24.88 15.75
C PRO A 676 -2.26 -23.47 15.26
N ALA A 677 -3.03 -22.43 15.62
CA ALA A 677 -2.96 -21.09 15.05
C ALA A 677 -1.57 -20.44 15.13
N ASP A 678 -0.78 -20.72 16.17
CA ASP A 678 0.51 -20.07 16.38
C ASP A 678 1.68 -20.70 15.59
N HIS A 679 1.49 -21.87 14.97
CA HIS A 679 2.44 -22.39 13.99
C HIS A 679 2.43 -21.59 12.68
N SER A 680 1.30 -20.94 12.39
CA SER A 680 1.06 -20.15 11.17
C SER A 680 0.62 -18.72 11.50
N ALA A 681 0.97 -18.22 12.70
CA ALA A 681 0.54 -16.92 13.21
C ALA A 681 0.87 -15.76 12.25
N GLN A 682 1.94 -15.89 11.47
CA GLN A 682 2.43 -14.93 10.49
C GLN A 682 1.38 -14.52 9.47
N TRP A 683 0.44 -15.40 9.12
CA TRP A 683 -0.65 -15.10 8.17
C TRP A 683 -2.05 -15.31 8.79
N VAL A 684 -2.18 -16.08 9.87
CA VAL A 684 -3.47 -16.26 10.57
C VAL A 684 -3.84 -15.05 11.44
N ARG A 685 -2.87 -14.42 12.11
CA ARG A 685 -3.15 -13.24 12.95
C ARG A 685 -3.23 -11.96 12.09
N PRO A 686 -3.93 -10.89 12.52
CA PRO A 686 -3.97 -9.60 11.85
C PRO A 686 -2.61 -8.94 11.71
N ILE A 687 -2.45 -8.13 10.66
CA ILE A 687 -1.21 -7.42 10.33
C ILE A 687 -0.68 -6.57 11.50
N GLN A 688 -1.54 -6.01 12.35
CA GLN A 688 -1.11 -5.18 13.49
C GLN A 688 -0.23 -5.94 14.48
N SER A 689 -0.42 -7.26 14.58
CA SER A 689 0.38 -8.14 15.44
C SER A 689 1.56 -8.80 14.72
N THR A 690 1.53 -8.85 13.38
CA THR A 690 2.52 -9.59 12.57
C THR A 690 3.40 -8.70 11.72
N ARG A 691 3.09 -7.40 11.53
CA ARG A 691 3.94 -6.44 10.80
C ARG A 691 5.39 -6.45 11.30
N PRO A 692 5.68 -6.47 12.63
CA PRO A 692 7.06 -6.58 13.12
C PRO A 692 7.79 -7.86 12.67
N TYR A 693 7.08 -8.98 12.48
CA TYR A 693 7.65 -10.20 11.91
C TYR A 693 8.12 -9.96 10.46
N PHE A 694 7.29 -9.34 9.62
CA PHE A 694 7.63 -9.07 8.22
C PHE A 694 8.71 -7.97 8.09
N GLN A 695 8.72 -6.97 8.96
CA GLN A 695 9.84 -6.03 9.06
C GLN A 695 11.15 -6.77 9.39
N GLN A 696 11.12 -7.76 10.30
CA GLN A 696 12.29 -8.56 10.60
C GLN A 696 12.69 -9.51 9.46
N VAL A 697 11.74 -10.00 8.65
CA VAL A 697 12.05 -10.72 7.40
C VAL A 697 12.88 -9.80 6.48
N LEU A 698 12.42 -8.56 6.24
CA LEU A 698 13.14 -7.59 5.41
C LEU A 698 14.53 -7.27 5.98
N ILE A 699 14.64 -7.01 7.28
CA ILE A 699 15.93 -6.77 7.95
C ILE A 699 16.88 -7.96 7.77
N SER A 700 16.38 -9.20 7.86
CA SER A 700 17.20 -10.41 7.70
C SER A 700 17.68 -10.59 6.25
N CYS A 701 16.92 -10.07 5.28
CA CYS A 701 17.33 -9.97 3.87
C CYS A 701 18.22 -8.75 3.59
N GLY A 702 18.50 -7.88 4.57
CA GLY A 702 19.25 -6.64 4.36
C GLY A 702 18.45 -5.55 3.62
N ILE A 703 17.13 -5.62 3.67
CA ILE A 703 16.19 -4.66 3.05
C ILE A 703 15.66 -3.73 4.15
N LEU A 704 15.62 -2.43 3.88
CA LEU A 704 15.12 -1.44 4.84
C LEU A 704 13.58 -1.50 4.90
N PRO A 705 12.97 -1.84 6.05
CA PRO A 705 11.52 -1.81 6.19
C PRO A 705 10.99 -0.37 6.28
N ALA A 706 9.72 -0.21 5.91
CA ALA A 706 8.96 1.00 6.21
C ALA A 706 8.76 1.15 7.73
N PRO A 707 8.74 2.40 8.25
CA PRO A 707 8.59 2.68 9.68
C PRO A 707 7.28 2.19 10.29
#